data_AF-A0AA37BTG4-F1
#
_entry.id   AF-A0AA37BTG4-F1
#
_cell.length_a   1.000
_cell.length_b   1.000
_cell.length_c   1.000
_cell.angle_alpha   90.00
_cell.angle_beta   90.00
_cell.angle_gamma   90.00
#
_symmetry.space_group_name_H-M   'P 1'
#
loop_
_entity.id
_entity.type
_entity.pdbx_description
1 polymer ?
#
loop_
_entity_poly.entity_id
_entity_poly.type
_entity_poly.pdbx_seq_one_letter_code
_entity_poly.pdbx_strand_id
1 'polypeptide(L)'
;MPDTLAGSLQILALAGALAVSYRPLGDYIAWLLTAPTHWRVERLVYRAGGVDAEADQRWPVYLSGVLAFSAVCVLFLYGFLRLQNQLPLSLGTPRMTGGQAFNTAVAFVTNTDWQSYPGDPGVGHLVQMSGLAVQNFVSAAVGMAVVAALIRGFTRARTETVGNFWVDLTRIVVRVLLPLAFVFAIVLVATGVVQNLHGARDLTTIAGGDQSLLGGPVASQEAIKELGTNGGGFFAANSAHPFENPTGLSNLVEIYLLLVIAFSLPRTFGRMVEDHRQGYAIVSVMVLVWAASTALVTASELHSTGSDAGHEAGGMMEGKEQRFGVWASALFAASTTLTSTGAVNSAHDSFTPGGGGMTLFNMMLGEIAPGGAGSGLYGILILAIITVFIAGLMVGRTPRVPGQEASWQGDQVRLPLHSHHTRHRADRHRGGHGPAGGAGSDAQHRTTWLLRGPLRVHLGGQQQRIGLRGPGGPHDLVQHRTGPGDVVRTLPARGLRPGHGRFAGGTTARARDRGHAADLPAAVRRSADSGGPRRRRAHLLPRLGSRAARGRTGQMTAGDRPSARRGADGDAHGPSSSGPLGLRLVLQSVPTALRKLDPRVMYRSPVMFVVEVGAVLTTVSAVRSSTVFAWVIALWLWLTAVFANLAEAVAEGRGRAQAETLRRARTETTARRLAEGPVEGHHAAEERVAASRLRQGDHVVVEAGEVIPGDGDVVEGIASVDESAITGESAPVVRESGGDRCAVTGGTVVLSDRIVVKITSRPGETFIDRMIGLVEGAARGRTPNEIALNILLASLTIVFLISVVTLQPFAAYAGATQPLVVLVALTVALIPTTIGALLSAIGIAGMDRLVQRNVLAMSGRAVEAAGDVNTLLLDKTGTITLGNRQATAFLPVEGVPMAELADAAQLSSIADETPEGRSIVVLAKREHALRGRAEGELDHASFVPFTAQTRMSGVDLDDGQERRCLRKGAATSVLHWVRQSGGPPAPDIGGIVEDISAGGGTPLVVGEVLQREGRRSARFLGAVHLKDVVKPGIRERFDELRQAGIRTVMITGDNPLTARAIAEEAGVDDFLAEATPEDKLRLIEREQADGKLVAMTGDGTNDAPALAQADVGVAMNSGTSAAKEAGNMVDLDSNPTKLIEIVAIGKQLLITRGALTTFSVANDIAKYFAIIPAMFATVYPGLNWLNVMRLHSPTSAITSAVVFNALIIVALIPLALRGVRYRPSSASRLLSRNLGLYGLGGVLAPFAGIKLIDALVRFVPGLH
;
A
#
# COMPACT_ATOMS: atom_id res chain seq x y z
N MET A 1 -40.80 -39.82 -7.03
CA MET A 1 -40.32 -38.74 -6.13
C MET A 1 -40.25 -37.48 -6.98
N PRO A 2 -40.67 -36.29 -6.51
CA PRO A 2 -40.68 -35.10 -7.35
C PRO A 2 -39.26 -34.69 -7.78
N ASP A 3 -39.07 -34.33 -9.05
CA ASP A 3 -37.73 -34.10 -9.62
C ASP A 3 -37.02 -32.93 -8.95
N THR A 4 -37.75 -31.86 -8.62
CA THR A 4 -37.26 -30.74 -7.80
C THR A 4 -36.70 -31.17 -6.45
N LEU A 5 -37.32 -32.18 -5.81
CA LEU A 5 -36.85 -32.72 -4.53
C LEU A 5 -35.61 -33.62 -4.72
N ALA A 6 -35.58 -34.41 -5.80
CA ALA A 6 -34.44 -35.25 -6.14
C ALA A 6 -33.20 -34.40 -6.48
N GLY A 7 -33.34 -33.41 -7.37
CA GLY A 7 -32.27 -32.48 -7.74
C GLY A 7 -31.78 -31.64 -6.56
N SER A 8 -32.69 -31.14 -5.71
CA SER A 8 -32.32 -30.44 -4.48
C SER A 8 -31.49 -31.32 -3.53
N LEU A 9 -31.87 -32.59 -3.36
CA LEU A 9 -31.13 -33.53 -2.52
C LEU A 9 -29.80 -33.96 -3.15
N GLN A 10 -29.70 -34.04 -4.47
CA GLN A 10 -28.44 -34.28 -5.18
C GLN A 10 -27.45 -33.12 -4.98
N ILE A 11 -27.91 -31.87 -5.08
CA ILE A 11 -27.11 -30.66 -4.81
C ILE A 11 -26.67 -30.62 -3.34
N LEU A 12 -27.57 -30.94 -2.39
CA LEU A 12 -27.24 -30.99 -0.96
C LEU A 12 -26.25 -32.12 -0.62
N ALA A 13 -26.36 -33.28 -1.26
CA ALA A 13 -25.43 -34.39 -1.08
C ALA A 13 -24.03 -34.03 -1.61
N LEU A 14 -23.96 -33.41 -2.80
CA LEU A 14 -22.72 -32.90 -3.38
C LEU A 14 -22.06 -31.84 -2.47
N ALA A 15 -22.82 -30.83 -2.05
CA ALA A 15 -22.33 -29.78 -1.15
C ALA A 15 -21.86 -30.34 0.20
N GLY A 16 -22.56 -31.35 0.73
CA GLY A 16 -22.15 -32.08 1.94
C GLY A 16 -20.84 -32.83 1.75
N ALA A 17 -20.68 -33.57 0.66
CA ALA A 17 -19.45 -34.31 0.35
C ALA A 17 -18.24 -33.38 0.17
N LEU A 18 -18.42 -32.26 -0.53
CA LEU A 18 -17.40 -31.22 -0.70
C LEU A 18 -17.02 -30.56 0.64
N ALA A 19 -18.01 -30.23 1.48
CA ALA A 19 -17.78 -29.64 2.81
C ALA A 19 -17.04 -30.60 3.77
N VAL A 20 -17.33 -31.90 3.71
CA VAL A 20 -16.60 -32.94 4.47
C VAL A 20 -15.16 -33.07 3.97
N SER A 21 -14.93 -32.97 2.65
CA SER A 21 -13.61 -33.16 2.03
C SER A 21 -12.69 -31.95 2.12
N TYR A 22 -13.25 -30.74 2.17
CA TYR A 22 -12.55 -29.45 2.20
C TYR A 22 -11.38 -29.40 3.20
N ARG A 23 -11.63 -29.80 4.46
CA ARG A 23 -10.59 -29.82 5.51
C ARG A 23 -9.54 -30.94 5.29
N PRO A 24 -9.89 -32.23 5.28
CA PRO A 24 -8.90 -33.30 5.21
C PRO A 24 -8.06 -33.26 3.93
N LEU A 25 -8.67 -33.00 2.76
CA LEU A 25 -7.91 -32.96 1.51
C LEU A 25 -7.02 -31.72 1.43
N GLY A 26 -7.53 -30.52 1.75
CA GLY A 26 -6.73 -29.29 1.74
C GLY A 26 -5.61 -29.27 2.79
N ASP A 27 -5.85 -29.82 3.98
CA ASP A 27 -4.82 -29.96 5.01
C ASP A 27 -3.73 -30.97 4.60
N TYR A 28 -4.11 -32.06 3.91
CA TYR A 28 -3.18 -33.05 3.37
C TYR A 28 -2.35 -32.51 2.21
N ILE A 29 -2.94 -31.76 1.26
CA ILE A 29 -2.20 -31.13 0.16
C ILE A 29 -1.20 -30.09 0.71
N ALA A 30 -1.60 -29.27 1.68
CA ALA A 30 -0.69 -28.32 2.32
C ALA A 30 0.47 -29.00 3.06
N TRP A 31 0.21 -30.12 3.76
CA TRP A 31 1.26 -30.95 4.36
C TRP A 31 2.20 -31.53 3.30
N LEU A 32 1.67 -32.05 2.20
CA LEU A 32 2.44 -32.63 1.09
C LEU A 32 3.40 -31.61 0.45
N LEU A 33 2.91 -30.39 0.20
CA LEU A 33 3.68 -29.29 -0.39
C LEU A 33 4.75 -28.70 0.56
N THR A 34 4.73 -29.09 1.84
CA THR A 34 5.69 -28.67 2.89
C THR A 34 6.45 -29.85 3.52
N ALA A 35 6.17 -31.09 3.14
CA ALA A 35 6.72 -32.27 3.81
C ALA A 35 8.26 -32.38 3.64
N PRO A 36 9.03 -32.60 4.72
CA PRO A 36 10.49 -32.70 4.66
C PRO A 36 10.99 -34.11 4.29
N THR A 37 10.12 -35.04 3.89
CA THR A 37 10.50 -36.44 3.62
C THR A 37 9.92 -36.96 2.32
N HIS A 38 10.78 -37.61 1.54
CA HIS A 38 10.44 -38.23 0.26
C HIS A 38 10.22 -39.74 0.41
N TRP A 39 9.16 -40.27 -0.20
CA TRP A 39 8.82 -41.70 -0.22
C TRP A 39 9.78 -42.50 -1.12
N ARG A 40 9.81 -43.84 -0.97
CA ARG A 40 10.72 -44.70 -1.75
C ARG A 40 10.50 -44.60 -3.27
N VAL A 41 9.24 -44.52 -3.70
CA VAL A 41 8.86 -44.37 -5.13
C VAL A 41 9.35 -43.03 -5.68
N GLU A 42 9.17 -41.95 -4.92
CA GLU A 42 9.62 -40.60 -5.33
C GLU A 42 11.14 -40.55 -5.51
N ARG A 43 11.91 -41.13 -4.59
CA ARG A 43 13.38 -41.23 -4.71
C ARG A 43 13.83 -42.02 -5.93
N LEU A 44 13.04 -43.00 -6.37
CA LEU A 44 13.30 -43.73 -7.61
C LEU A 44 13.07 -42.82 -8.84
N VAL A 45 11.96 -42.07 -8.85
CA VAL A 45 11.65 -41.08 -9.91
C VAL A 45 12.74 -40.01 -9.99
N TYR A 46 13.12 -39.39 -8.86
CA TYR A 46 14.18 -38.37 -8.85
C TYR A 46 15.52 -38.92 -9.32
N ARG A 47 15.91 -40.13 -8.87
CA ARG A 47 17.15 -40.78 -9.31
C ARG A 47 17.13 -41.14 -10.80
N ALA A 48 15.99 -41.53 -11.35
CA ALA A 48 15.84 -41.81 -12.78
C ALA A 48 15.88 -40.53 -13.63
N GLY A 49 15.29 -39.43 -13.15
CA GLY A 49 15.28 -38.13 -13.82
C GLY A 49 16.53 -37.25 -13.58
N GLY A 50 17.50 -37.70 -12.78
CA GLY A 50 18.67 -36.89 -12.40
C GLY A 50 18.35 -35.67 -11.53
N VAL A 51 17.19 -35.69 -10.85
CA VAL A 51 16.67 -34.57 -10.05
C VAL A 51 17.33 -34.56 -8.67
N ASP A 52 17.99 -33.47 -8.33
CA ASP A 52 18.25 -33.11 -6.93
C ASP A 52 16.92 -32.64 -6.30
N ALA A 53 16.47 -33.36 -5.27
CA ALA A 53 15.21 -33.12 -4.57
C ALA A 53 15.36 -32.20 -3.36
N GLU A 54 16.59 -31.98 -2.87
CA GLU A 54 16.89 -31.10 -1.73
C GLU A 54 17.21 -29.67 -2.23
N ALA A 55 17.52 -29.49 -3.52
CA ALA A 55 17.76 -28.19 -4.14
C ALA A 55 16.49 -27.34 -4.28
N ASP A 56 16.46 -26.17 -3.62
CA ASP A 56 15.39 -25.17 -3.72
C ASP A 56 15.64 -24.22 -4.90
N GLN A 57 14.68 -24.12 -5.83
CA GLN A 57 14.88 -23.46 -7.13
C GLN A 57 14.45 -21.99 -7.10
N ARG A 58 15.22 -21.11 -7.75
CA ARG A 58 14.79 -19.73 -8.03
C ARG A 58 13.64 -19.73 -9.05
N TRP A 59 12.77 -18.72 -8.98
CA TRP A 59 11.60 -18.63 -9.86
C TRP A 59 11.86 -18.81 -11.38
N PRO A 60 12.98 -18.33 -11.98
CA PRO A 60 13.23 -18.54 -13.41
C PRO A 60 13.53 -20.01 -13.74
N VAL A 61 14.17 -20.73 -12.82
CA VAL A 61 14.50 -22.15 -12.96
C VAL A 61 13.25 -23.00 -12.82
N TYR A 62 12.38 -22.66 -11.86
CA TYR A 62 11.07 -23.32 -11.68
C TYR A 62 10.19 -23.14 -12.92
N LEU A 63 10.06 -21.90 -13.43
CA LEU A 63 9.32 -21.59 -14.65
C LEU A 63 9.92 -22.29 -15.88
N SER A 64 11.25 -22.35 -16.00
CA SER A 64 11.92 -23.09 -17.07
C SER A 64 11.63 -24.59 -16.98
N GLY A 65 11.52 -25.16 -15.77
CA GLY A 65 11.11 -26.54 -15.53
C GLY A 65 9.69 -26.81 -16.04
N VAL A 66 8.73 -25.96 -15.68
CA VAL A 66 7.34 -26.02 -16.16
C VAL A 66 7.31 -25.99 -17.70
N LEU A 67 7.90 -24.96 -18.32
CA LEU A 67 7.86 -24.77 -19.77
C LEU A 67 8.56 -25.89 -20.54
N ALA A 68 9.72 -26.36 -20.06
CA ALA A 68 10.45 -27.46 -20.70
C ALA A 68 9.70 -28.79 -20.58
N PHE A 69 9.09 -29.07 -19.42
CA PHE A 69 8.29 -30.27 -19.22
C PHE A 69 7.05 -30.28 -20.13
N SER A 70 6.26 -29.20 -20.15
CA SER A 70 5.11 -29.07 -21.05
C SER A 70 5.51 -29.18 -22.53
N ALA A 71 6.63 -28.57 -22.95
CA ALA A 71 7.12 -28.72 -24.32
C ALA A 71 7.47 -30.18 -24.68
N VAL A 72 8.11 -30.92 -23.77
CA VAL A 72 8.40 -32.35 -23.94
C VAL A 72 7.10 -33.17 -24.01
N CYS A 73 6.11 -32.89 -23.15
CA CYS A 73 4.82 -33.58 -23.17
C CYS A 73 4.05 -33.35 -24.49
N VAL A 74 4.02 -32.12 -25.01
CA VAL A 74 3.39 -31.83 -26.32
C VAL A 74 4.10 -32.61 -27.44
N LEU A 75 5.43 -32.58 -27.48
CA LEU A 75 6.20 -33.29 -28.52
C LEU A 75 6.03 -34.82 -28.43
N PHE A 76 6.01 -35.37 -27.21
CA PHE A 76 5.76 -36.79 -26.97
C PHE A 76 4.36 -37.21 -27.42
N LEU A 77 3.31 -36.53 -26.94
CA LEU A 77 1.94 -36.88 -27.27
C LEU A 77 1.63 -36.67 -28.76
N TYR A 78 2.16 -35.62 -29.38
CA TYR A 78 2.09 -35.42 -30.82
C TYR A 78 2.70 -36.61 -31.57
N GLY A 79 3.90 -37.06 -31.18
CA GLY A 79 4.54 -38.24 -31.75
C GLY A 79 3.69 -39.50 -31.59
N PHE A 80 3.13 -39.72 -30.40
CA PHE A 80 2.28 -40.87 -30.08
C PHE A 80 1.01 -40.93 -30.95
N LEU A 81 0.28 -39.81 -31.07
CA LEU A 81 -0.94 -39.69 -31.90
C LEU A 81 -0.63 -39.84 -33.40
N ARG A 82 0.54 -39.39 -33.85
CA ARG A 82 0.99 -39.49 -35.26
C ARG A 82 1.51 -40.88 -35.64
N LEU A 83 1.91 -41.69 -34.67
CA LEU A 83 2.39 -43.07 -34.84
C LEU A 83 1.37 -44.13 -34.39
N GLN A 84 0.16 -43.76 -33.95
CA GLN A 84 -0.76 -44.69 -33.27
C GLN A 84 -1.04 -45.99 -34.02
N ASN A 85 -1.10 -45.93 -35.36
CA ASN A 85 -1.37 -47.10 -36.21
C ASN A 85 -0.22 -48.13 -36.25
N GLN A 86 0.96 -47.78 -35.74
CA GLN A 86 2.15 -48.65 -35.62
C GLN A 86 2.34 -49.19 -34.19
N LEU A 87 1.59 -48.68 -33.22
CA LEU A 87 1.70 -49.06 -31.81
C LEU A 87 0.88 -50.34 -31.52
N PRO A 88 1.29 -51.17 -30.53
CA PRO A 88 0.45 -52.27 -30.07
C PRO A 88 -0.83 -51.74 -29.43
N LEU A 89 -1.91 -52.53 -29.49
CA LEU A 89 -3.26 -52.13 -29.09
C LEU A 89 -3.81 -50.91 -29.86
N SER A 90 -3.36 -50.69 -31.10
CA SER A 90 -3.93 -49.68 -32.01
C SER A 90 -5.36 -49.98 -32.47
N LEU A 91 -5.81 -51.24 -32.38
CA LEU A 91 -7.12 -51.73 -32.85
C LEU A 91 -7.40 -51.45 -34.34
N GLY A 92 -6.36 -51.18 -35.14
CA GLY A 92 -6.51 -50.77 -36.54
C GLY A 92 -6.82 -49.28 -36.74
N THR A 93 -6.81 -48.45 -35.69
CA THR A 93 -7.06 -47.01 -35.82
C THR A 93 -6.05 -46.32 -36.74
N PRO A 94 -6.49 -45.41 -37.62
CA PRO A 94 -5.60 -44.69 -38.53
C PRO A 94 -4.76 -43.65 -37.78
N ARG A 95 -3.61 -43.27 -38.34
CA ARG A 95 -2.82 -42.15 -37.80
C ARG A 95 -3.64 -40.85 -37.77
N MET A 96 -3.67 -40.19 -36.63
CA MET A 96 -4.38 -38.91 -36.47
C MET A 96 -3.77 -37.84 -37.38
N THR A 97 -4.57 -36.90 -37.90
CA THR A 97 -4.07 -35.89 -38.87
C THR A 97 -3.10 -34.91 -38.21
N GLY A 98 -2.23 -34.26 -39.02
CA GLY A 98 -1.16 -33.41 -38.49
C GLY A 98 -1.64 -32.25 -37.62
N GLY A 99 -2.67 -31.51 -38.06
CA GLY A 99 -3.23 -30.39 -37.30
C GLY A 99 -4.02 -30.84 -36.08
N GLN A 100 -4.81 -31.91 -36.22
CA GLN A 100 -5.63 -32.46 -35.14
C GLN A 100 -4.76 -33.04 -34.02
N ALA A 101 -3.75 -33.85 -34.35
CA ALA A 101 -2.80 -34.38 -33.38
C ALA A 101 -2.01 -33.29 -32.65
N PHE A 102 -1.71 -32.17 -33.31
CA PHE A 102 -1.08 -31.01 -32.67
C PHE A 102 -2.06 -30.31 -31.72
N ASN A 103 -3.29 -30.03 -32.15
CA ASN A 103 -4.30 -29.41 -31.30
C ASN A 103 -4.60 -30.26 -30.05
N THR A 104 -4.82 -31.57 -30.21
CA THR A 104 -5.01 -32.50 -29.08
C THR A 104 -3.78 -32.56 -28.18
N ALA A 105 -2.57 -32.67 -28.74
CA ALA A 105 -1.35 -32.69 -27.93
C ALA A 105 -1.11 -31.39 -27.13
N VAL A 106 -1.48 -30.23 -27.69
CA VAL A 106 -1.46 -28.96 -26.95
C VAL A 106 -2.57 -28.95 -25.89
N ALA A 107 -3.83 -29.14 -26.28
CA ALA A 107 -5.00 -28.96 -25.40
C ALA A 107 -4.92 -29.80 -24.11
N PHE A 108 -4.51 -31.08 -24.23
CA PHE A 108 -4.31 -31.95 -23.06
C PHE A 108 -3.19 -31.48 -22.14
N VAL A 109 -2.08 -30.94 -22.69
CA VAL A 109 -0.90 -30.55 -21.90
C VAL A 109 -1.05 -29.15 -21.30
N THR A 110 -1.74 -28.24 -21.99
CA THR A 110 -2.10 -26.91 -21.46
C THR A 110 -3.33 -26.92 -20.57
N ASN A 111 -4.08 -28.03 -20.53
CA ASN A 111 -5.34 -28.17 -19.79
C ASN A 111 -6.38 -27.11 -20.21
N THR A 112 -6.49 -26.89 -21.52
CA THR A 112 -7.42 -25.91 -22.14
C THR A 112 -8.53 -26.60 -22.93
N ASP A 113 -8.66 -27.92 -22.76
CA ASP A 113 -9.82 -28.77 -23.04
C ASP A 113 -10.59 -28.59 -24.36
N TRP A 114 -9.88 -28.14 -25.40
CA TRP A 114 -10.35 -28.19 -26.78
C TRP A 114 -10.26 -29.62 -27.32
N GLN A 115 -11.22 -30.47 -26.96
CA GLN A 115 -11.28 -31.86 -27.37
C GLN A 115 -11.76 -31.99 -28.83
N SER A 116 -10.82 -32.15 -29.77
CA SER A 116 -11.06 -32.11 -31.23
C SER A 116 -11.02 -33.47 -31.96
N TYR A 117 -11.17 -34.58 -31.23
CA TYR A 117 -11.09 -35.93 -31.77
C TYR A 117 -12.39 -36.72 -31.54
N PRO A 118 -12.78 -37.60 -32.47
CA PRO A 118 -13.87 -38.53 -32.24
C PRO A 118 -13.44 -39.57 -31.20
N GLY A 119 -14.23 -39.78 -30.14
CA GLY A 119 -13.89 -40.72 -29.07
C GLY A 119 -13.74 -42.16 -29.57
N ASP A 120 -14.80 -42.67 -30.20
CA ASP A 120 -14.87 -44.04 -30.72
C ASP A 120 -15.09 -44.03 -32.24
N PRO A 121 -14.30 -44.75 -33.07
CA PRO A 121 -13.05 -45.47 -32.77
C PRO A 121 -11.82 -44.61 -33.16
N GLY A 122 -11.68 -43.40 -32.60
CA GLY A 122 -10.66 -42.45 -33.07
C GLY A 122 -9.24 -42.71 -32.57
N VAL A 123 -9.08 -43.35 -31.41
CA VAL A 123 -7.78 -43.49 -30.71
C VAL A 123 -7.58 -44.90 -30.17
N GLY A 124 -6.42 -45.51 -30.47
CA GLY A 124 -6.07 -46.85 -29.98
C GLY A 124 -5.80 -46.90 -28.47
N HIS A 125 -6.08 -48.04 -27.83
CA HIS A 125 -6.02 -48.20 -26.36
C HIS A 125 -4.68 -47.81 -25.73
N LEU A 126 -3.54 -48.08 -26.38
CA LEU A 126 -2.24 -47.67 -25.83
C LEU A 126 -2.10 -46.14 -25.80
N VAL A 127 -2.65 -45.43 -26.79
CA VAL A 127 -2.57 -43.97 -26.87
C VAL A 127 -3.57 -43.32 -25.92
N GLN A 128 -4.75 -43.93 -25.71
CA GLN A 128 -5.64 -43.57 -24.60
C GLN A 128 -4.92 -43.71 -23.24
N MET A 129 -4.43 -44.91 -22.90
CA MET A 129 -3.84 -45.19 -21.58
C MET A 129 -2.50 -44.48 -21.31
N SER A 130 -1.58 -44.47 -22.28
CA SER A 130 -0.18 -44.03 -22.09
C SER A 130 0.15 -42.68 -22.74
N GLY A 131 -0.77 -42.14 -23.56
CA GLY A 131 -0.68 -40.80 -24.12
C GLY A 131 -1.60 -39.83 -23.38
N LEU A 132 -2.91 -39.99 -23.58
CA LEU A 132 -3.96 -39.07 -23.15
C LEU A 132 -4.18 -39.09 -21.64
N ALA A 133 -4.53 -40.24 -21.05
CA ALA A 133 -4.76 -40.37 -19.61
C ALA A 133 -3.53 -39.99 -18.76
N VAL A 134 -2.31 -40.11 -19.30
CA VAL A 134 -1.08 -39.61 -18.65
C VAL A 134 -1.08 -38.09 -18.56
N GLN A 135 -1.58 -37.37 -19.57
CA GLN A 135 -1.70 -35.92 -19.49
C GLN A 135 -2.74 -35.50 -18.45
N ASN A 136 -3.89 -36.18 -18.35
CA ASN A 136 -4.90 -35.89 -17.33
C ASN A 136 -4.32 -35.95 -15.89
N PHE A 137 -3.26 -36.74 -15.65
CA PHE A 137 -2.47 -36.67 -14.42
C PHE A 137 -1.48 -35.49 -14.39
N VAL A 138 -0.65 -35.31 -15.43
CA VAL A 138 0.48 -34.37 -15.35
C VAL A 138 0.12 -32.91 -15.64
N SER A 139 -0.93 -32.62 -16.42
CA SER A 139 -1.43 -31.26 -16.66
C SER A 139 -2.01 -30.66 -15.37
N ALA A 140 -2.88 -31.41 -14.70
CA ALA A 140 -3.43 -31.10 -13.39
C ALA A 140 -2.31 -30.92 -12.34
N ALA A 141 -1.30 -31.80 -12.34
CA ALA A 141 -0.16 -31.67 -11.44
C ALA A 141 0.71 -30.45 -11.73
N VAL A 142 0.87 -30.02 -12.98
CA VAL A 142 1.52 -28.75 -13.35
C VAL A 142 0.71 -27.56 -12.84
N GLY A 143 -0.61 -27.54 -13.03
CA GLY A 143 -1.49 -26.48 -12.49
C GLY A 143 -1.40 -26.35 -10.98
N MET A 144 -1.48 -27.48 -10.26
CA MET A 144 -1.30 -27.54 -8.81
C MET A 144 0.12 -27.14 -8.36
N ALA A 145 1.17 -27.45 -9.13
CA ALA A 145 2.55 -27.04 -8.85
C ALA A 145 2.77 -25.54 -9.07
N VAL A 146 2.20 -24.94 -10.13
CA VAL A 146 2.25 -23.50 -10.38
C VAL A 146 1.60 -22.72 -9.24
N VAL A 147 0.42 -23.14 -8.78
CA VAL A 147 -0.20 -22.46 -7.62
C VAL A 147 0.58 -22.74 -6.33
N ALA A 148 1.18 -23.92 -6.13
CA ALA A 148 2.06 -24.17 -4.98
C ALA A 148 3.26 -23.20 -4.92
N ALA A 149 3.91 -22.92 -6.06
CA ALA A 149 4.97 -21.91 -6.15
C ALA A 149 4.47 -20.49 -5.84
N LEU A 150 3.28 -20.12 -6.33
CA LEU A 150 2.63 -18.84 -6.01
C LEU A 150 2.34 -18.70 -4.50
N ILE A 151 1.83 -19.75 -3.85
CA ILE A 151 1.58 -19.77 -2.40
C ILE A 151 2.89 -19.61 -1.61
N ARG A 152 3.99 -20.22 -2.08
CA ARG A 152 5.33 -20.00 -1.48
C ARG A 152 5.86 -18.58 -1.69
N GLY A 153 5.50 -17.92 -2.79
CA GLY A 153 5.83 -16.51 -3.07
C GLY A 153 5.16 -15.48 -2.15
N PHE A 154 4.03 -15.82 -1.52
CA PHE A 154 3.43 -15.00 -0.45
C PHE A 154 4.06 -15.26 0.93
N THR A 155 4.48 -16.51 1.19
CA THR A 155 4.79 -16.99 2.55
C THR A 155 6.28 -16.92 2.89
N ARG A 156 7.17 -16.91 1.90
CA ARG A 156 8.62 -16.82 2.10
C ARG A 156 9.11 -15.37 1.99
N ALA A 157 9.36 -14.73 3.14
CA ALA A 157 10.00 -13.42 3.19
C ALA A 157 11.48 -13.49 2.77
N ARG A 158 11.93 -12.53 1.95
CA ARG A 158 13.35 -12.30 1.57
C ARG A 158 14.05 -13.47 0.83
N THR A 159 13.34 -14.34 0.11
CA THR A 159 13.94 -15.42 -0.70
C THR A 159 13.59 -15.33 -2.18
N GLU A 160 14.57 -15.57 -3.07
CA GLU A 160 14.31 -15.73 -4.52
C GLU A 160 13.75 -17.12 -4.90
N THR A 161 13.68 -18.07 -3.96
CA THR A 161 13.36 -19.47 -4.20
C THR A 161 11.92 -19.85 -3.88
N VAL A 162 11.34 -20.74 -4.69
CA VAL A 162 9.88 -21.02 -4.72
C VAL A 162 9.51 -22.51 -4.60
N GLY A 163 10.46 -23.36 -4.17
CA GLY A 163 10.32 -24.82 -4.14
C GLY A 163 11.06 -25.48 -5.30
N ASN A 164 10.68 -26.71 -5.65
CA ASN A 164 11.33 -27.48 -6.72
C ASN A 164 10.26 -28.15 -7.59
N PHE A 165 10.17 -27.74 -8.84
CA PHE A 165 9.09 -28.13 -9.76
C PHE A 165 8.95 -29.65 -9.88
N TRP A 166 10.07 -30.36 -10.02
CA TRP A 166 10.08 -31.82 -10.16
C TRP A 166 9.62 -32.54 -8.88
N VAL A 167 9.95 -31.97 -7.71
CA VAL A 167 9.48 -32.48 -6.41
C VAL A 167 7.98 -32.30 -6.26
N ASP A 168 7.46 -31.12 -6.59
CA ASP A 168 6.03 -30.79 -6.51
C ASP A 168 5.21 -31.65 -7.47
N LEU A 169 5.58 -31.67 -8.76
CA LEU A 169 4.96 -32.49 -9.81
C LEU A 169 4.88 -33.97 -9.38
N THR A 170 6.00 -34.54 -8.94
CA THR A 170 6.06 -35.95 -8.50
C THR A 170 5.17 -36.20 -7.28
N ARG A 171 5.20 -35.32 -6.27
CA ARG A 171 4.39 -35.49 -5.06
C ARG A 171 2.90 -35.39 -5.36
N ILE A 172 2.47 -34.44 -6.19
CA ILE A 172 1.06 -34.24 -6.54
C ILE A 172 0.51 -35.47 -7.29
N VAL A 173 1.23 -35.97 -8.31
CA VAL A 173 0.83 -37.20 -9.03
C VAL A 173 0.81 -38.40 -8.09
N VAL A 174 1.92 -38.69 -7.39
CA VAL A 174 2.10 -39.95 -6.64
C VAL A 174 1.29 -40.00 -5.33
N ARG A 175 1.05 -38.85 -4.67
CA ARG A 175 0.38 -38.81 -3.35
C ARG A 175 -1.04 -38.27 -3.36
N VAL A 176 -1.50 -37.61 -4.43
CA VAL A 176 -2.87 -37.07 -4.53
C VAL A 176 -3.61 -37.69 -5.71
N LEU A 177 -3.21 -37.38 -6.94
CA LEU A 177 -4.02 -37.69 -8.12
C LEU A 177 -4.12 -39.20 -8.36
N LEU A 178 -3.00 -39.93 -8.35
CA LEU A 178 -2.99 -41.38 -8.58
C LEU A 178 -3.74 -42.17 -7.49
N PRO A 179 -3.57 -41.90 -6.16
CA PRO A 179 -4.37 -42.56 -5.14
C PRO A 179 -5.88 -42.25 -5.21
N LEU A 180 -6.26 -40.99 -5.45
CA LEU A 180 -7.68 -40.63 -5.57
C LEU A 180 -8.31 -41.24 -6.82
N ALA A 181 -7.69 -41.09 -8.00
CA ALA A 181 -8.18 -41.67 -9.24
C ALA A 181 -8.31 -43.20 -9.16
N PHE A 182 -7.36 -43.90 -8.50
CA PHE A 182 -7.46 -45.34 -8.27
C PHE A 182 -8.67 -45.73 -7.40
N VAL A 183 -8.90 -45.02 -6.29
CA VAL A 183 -10.06 -45.26 -5.42
C VAL A 183 -11.37 -44.99 -6.16
N PHE A 184 -11.46 -43.87 -6.89
CA PHE A 184 -12.67 -43.51 -7.60
C PHE A 184 -12.93 -44.32 -8.87
N ALA A 185 -11.89 -44.85 -9.55
CA ALA A 185 -12.07 -45.84 -10.60
C ALA A 185 -12.74 -47.12 -10.08
N ILE A 186 -12.43 -47.56 -8.85
CA ILE A 186 -13.12 -48.68 -8.20
C ILE A 186 -14.58 -48.33 -7.87
N VAL A 187 -14.85 -47.10 -7.41
CA VAL A 187 -16.22 -46.62 -7.17
C VAL A 187 -17.03 -46.57 -8.47
N LEU A 188 -16.44 -46.08 -9.57
CA LEU A 188 -17.07 -46.04 -10.89
C LEU A 188 -17.34 -47.45 -11.43
N VAL A 189 -16.40 -48.39 -11.31
CA VAL A 189 -16.68 -49.81 -11.65
C VAL A 189 -17.82 -50.38 -10.80
N ALA A 190 -17.90 -50.02 -9.52
CA ALA A 190 -18.99 -50.45 -8.63
C ALA A 190 -20.35 -49.81 -8.95
N THR A 191 -20.40 -48.66 -9.64
CA THR A 191 -21.63 -48.07 -10.19
C THR A 191 -21.95 -48.52 -11.62
N GLY A 192 -21.09 -49.35 -12.23
CA GLY A 192 -21.32 -50.00 -13.53
C GLY A 192 -20.44 -49.50 -14.69
N VAL A 193 -19.51 -48.57 -14.44
CA VAL A 193 -18.58 -48.03 -15.45
C VAL A 193 -17.62 -49.10 -15.94
N VAL A 194 -17.32 -49.09 -17.24
CA VAL A 194 -16.60 -50.19 -17.89
C VAL A 194 -15.09 -50.15 -17.60
N GLN A 195 -14.47 -51.30 -17.32
CA GLN A 195 -13.01 -51.41 -17.18
C GLN A 195 -12.51 -52.74 -17.77
N ASN A 196 -12.13 -52.74 -19.05
CA ASN A 196 -11.55 -53.91 -19.73
C ASN A 196 -10.61 -53.51 -20.89
N LEU A 197 -10.15 -54.49 -21.69
CA LEU A 197 -9.27 -54.27 -22.85
C LEU A 197 -9.73 -55.02 -24.12
N HIS A 198 -11.03 -55.33 -24.25
CA HIS A 198 -11.56 -55.93 -25.47
C HIS A 198 -11.56 -54.91 -26.62
N GLY A 199 -11.34 -55.37 -27.85
CA GLY A 199 -11.64 -54.56 -29.03
C GLY A 199 -13.15 -54.33 -29.19
N ALA A 200 -13.51 -53.57 -30.22
CA ALA A 200 -14.91 -53.30 -30.55
C ALA A 200 -15.72 -54.60 -30.72
N ARG A 201 -16.97 -54.58 -30.22
CA ARG A 201 -17.91 -55.69 -30.32
C ARG A 201 -19.13 -55.24 -31.11
N ASP A 202 -19.38 -55.92 -32.22
CA ASP A 202 -20.59 -55.74 -33.00
C ASP A 202 -21.79 -56.37 -32.30
N LEU A 203 -22.84 -55.59 -32.08
CA LEU A 203 -24.09 -55.99 -31.46
C LEU A 203 -25.25 -55.68 -32.41
N THR A 204 -26.05 -56.69 -32.75
CA THR A 204 -27.30 -56.46 -33.46
C THR A 204 -28.29 -55.74 -32.53
N THR A 205 -28.66 -54.53 -32.91
CA THR A 205 -29.55 -53.65 -32.15
C THR A 205 -30.99 -54.17 -32.14
N ILE A 206 -31.80 -53.66 -31.21
CA ILE A 206 -33.25 -53.96 -31.12
C ILE A 206 -33.99 -53.53 -32.41
N ALA A 207 -33.43 -52.60 -33.20
CA ALA A 207 -33.96 -52.17 -34.50
C ALA A 207 -33.50 -53.05 -35.69
N GLY A 208 -32.68 -54.07 -35.46
CA GLY A 208 -32.25 -55.03 -36.49
C GLY A 208 -31.06 -54.61 -37.35
N GLY A 209 -30.42 -53.47 -37.07
CA GLY A 209 -29.11 -53.10 -37.63
C GLY A 209 -27.97 -53.37 -36.64
N ASP A 210 -26.74 -53.52 -37.11
CA ASP A 210 -25.57 -53.77 -36.26
C ASP A 210 -24.90 -52.48 -35.77
N GLN A 211 -24.47 -52.47 -34.50
CA GLN A 211 -23.74 -51.38 -33.86
C GLN A 211 -22.47 -51.94 -33.21
N SER A 212 -21.31 -51.42 -33.62
CA SER A 212 -20.05 -51.69 -32.92
C SER A 212 -19.94 -50.82 -31.67
N LEU A 213 -19.56 -51.42 -30.53
CA LEU A 213 -19.24 -50.70 -29.29
C LEU A 213 -17.81 -51.02 -28.83
N LEU A 214 -16.99 -49.98 -28.65
CA LEU A 214 -15.65 -50.16 -28.08
C LEU A 214 -15.69 -50.34 -26.56
N GLY A 215 -15.17 -51.46 -26.08
CA GLY A 215 -14.85 -51.65 -24.66
C GLY A 215 -13.47 -51.08 -24.34
N GLY A 216 -13.25 -50.58 -23.12
CA GLY A 216 -11.96 -49.99 -22.76
C GLY A 216 -11.71 -49.86 -21.26
N PRO A 217 -10.57 -49.29 -20.85
CA PRO A 217 -10.19 -49.03 -19.46
C PRO A 217 -10.88 -47.74 -18.94
N VAL A 218 -12.18 -47.63 -19.21
CA VAL A 218 -12.96 -46.39 -19.16
C VAL A 218 -12.99 -45.81 -17.75
N ALA A 219 -13.37 -46.59 -16.73
CA ALA A 219 -13.48 -46.13 -15.35
C ALA A 219 -12.16 -45.54 -14.80
N SER A 220 -11.01 -46.08 -15.22
CA SER A 220 -9.70 -45.55 -14.83
C SER A 220 -9.29 -44.27 -15.54
N GLN A 221 -9.80 -44.02 -16.76
CA GLN A 221 -9.58 -42.77 -17.49
C GLN A 221 -10.58 -41.70 -17.03
N GLU A 222 -11.85 -42.06 -16.84
CA GLU A 222 -12.91 -41.17 -16.36
C GLU A 222 -12.61 -40.60 -14.98
N ALA A 223 -12.13 -41.44 -14.05
CA ALA A 223 -11.77 -41.02 -12.70
C ALA A 223 -10.65 -39.97 -12.66
N ILE A 224 -9.78 -39.87 -13.67
CA ILE A 224 -8.75 -38.82 -13.77
C ILE A 224 -9.11 -37.69 -14.74
N LYS A 225 -9.95 -37.94 -15.75
CA LYS A 225 -10.57 -36.92 -16.60
C LYS A 225 -11.29 -35.88 -15.76
N GLU A 226 -12.23 -36.31 -14.93
CA GLU A 226 -13.01 -35.41 -14.08
C GLU A 226 -12.18 -34.86 -12.90
N LEU A 227 -11.34 -35.69 -12.24
CA LEU A 227 -10.52 -35.25 -11.08
C LEU A 227 -9.38 -34.32 -11.45
N GLY A 228 -8.74 -34.56 -12.60
CA GLY A 228 -7.68 -33.72 -13.16
C GLY A 228 -8.24 -32.49 -13.89
N THR A 229 -9.56 -32.36 -13.97
CA THR A 229 -10.26 -31.31 -14.74
C THR A 229 -9.78 -31.22 -16.20
N ASN A 230 -9.62 -32.39 -16.84
CA ASN A 230 -9.25 -32.54 -18.25
C ASN A 230 -10.25 -33.48 -18.93
N GLY A 231 -11.20 -32.94 -19.69
CA GLY A 231 -12.34 -33.62 -20.29
C GLY A 231 -12.01 -34.60 -21.40
N GLY A 232 -10.74 -34.89 -21.63
CA GLY A 232 -10.25 -35.93 -22.54
C GLY A 232 -10.50 -37.35 -22.02
N GLY A 233 -11.76 -37.79 -22.10
CA GLY A 233 -12.19 -39.15 -21.75
C GLY A 233 -11.89 -40.21 -22.81
N PHE A 234 -12.37 -41.43 -22.58
CA PHE A 234 -12.23 -42.51 -23.54
C PHE A 234 -13.15 -42.27 -24.75
N PHE A 235 -14.38 -41.80 -24.51
CA PHE A 235 -15.33 -41.33 -25.53
C PHE A 235 -15.19 -39.83 -25.82
N ALA A 236 -13.94 -39.32 -25.79
CA ALA A 236 -13.60 -37.90 -25.87
C ALA A 236 -14.31 -37.09 -24.76
N ALA A 237 -14.95 -35.97 -25.11
CA ALA A 237 -15.64 -35.11 -24.13
C ALA A 237 -16.91 -35.72 -23.52
N ASN A 238 -17.44 -36.83 -24.07
CA ASN A 238 -18.79 -37.31 -23.80
C ASN A 238 -18.92 -38.17 -22.53
N SER A 239 -18.77 -37.55 -21.35
CA SER A 239 -19.06 -38.19 -20.05
C SER A 239 -20.52 -38.69 -19.95
N ALA A 240 -21.43 -38.31 -20.86
CA ALA A 240 -22.78 -38.88 -20.91
C ALA A 240 -22.81 -40.36 -21.34
N HIS A 241 -21.75 -40.87 -22.00
CA HIS A 241 -21.79 -42.17 -22.65
C HIS A 241 -22.09 -43.30 -21.65
N PRO A 242 -22.99 -44.28 -21.93
CA PRO A 242 -23.38 -45.31 -20.97
C PRO A 242 -22.25 -46.16 -20.38
N PHE A 243 -21.08 -46.20 -21.02
CA PHE A 243 -19.88 -46.88 -20.50
C PHE A 243 -18.97 -46.00 -19.65
N GLU A 244 -19.09 -44.65 -19.71
CA GLU A 244 -18.43 -43.67 -18.82
C GLU A 244 -19.30 -43.37 -17.61
N ASN A 245 -20.61 -43.16 -17.81
CA ASN A 245 -21.56 -42.78 -16.75
C ASN A 245 -22.91 -43.49 -16.95
N PRO A 246 -23.13 -44.67 -16.33
CA PRO A 246 -24.36 -45.44 -16.50
C PRO A 246 -25.56 -44.93 -15.68
N THR A 247 -25.34 -44.23 -14.56
CA THR A 247 -26.36 -43.96 -13.53
C THR A 247 -26.34 -42.54 -12.96
N GLY A 248 -27.44 -42.09 -12.35
CA GLY A 248 -27.45 -40.83 -11.59
C GLY A 248 -26.45 -40.79 -10.40
N LEU A 249 -25.93 -41.94 -9.94
CA LEU A 249 -24.92 -42.03 -8.90
C LEU A 249 -23.49 -41.87 -9.45
N SER A 250 -23.16 -42.46 -10.60
CA SER A 250 -21.89 -42.18 -11.31
C SER A 250 -21.81 -40.69 -11.65
N ASN A 251 -22.87 -40.12 -12.22
CA ASN A 251 -22.97 -38.68 -12.50
C ASN A 251 -22.73 -37.80 -11.26
N LEU A 252 -23.19 -38.22 -10.06
CA LEU A 252 -22.92 -37.48 -8.81
C LEU A 252 -21.45 -37.63 -8.36
N VAL A 253 -20.82 -38.78 -8.60
CA VAL A 253 -19.39 -39.01 -8.33
C VAL A 253 -18.51 -38.20 -9.27
N GLU A 254 -18.82 -38.16 -10.57
CA GLU A 254 -18.11 -37.34 -11.57
C GLU A 254 -18.17 -35.85 -11.21
N ILE A 255 -19.36 -35.30 -10.90
CA ILE A 255 -19.50 -33.90 -10.47
C ILE A 255 -18.76 -33.63 -9.15
N TYR A 256 -18.67 -34.61 -8.25
CA TYR A 256 -17.81 -34.48 -7.07
C TYR A 256 -16.32 -34.44 -7.44
N LEU A 257 -15.85 -35.26 -8.39
CA LEU A 257 -14.45 -35.28 -8.84
C LEU A 257 -14.04 -33.96 -9.50
N LEU A 258 -14.89 -33.41 -10.38
CA LEU A 258 -14.74 -32.06 -10.97
C LEU A 258 -14.42 -30.98 -9.92
N LEU A 259 -15.10 -31.05 -8.77
CA LEU A 259 -15.17 -29.96 -7.81
C LEU A 259 -14.27 -30.14 -6.57
N VAL A 260 -13.88 -31.37 -6.23
CA VAL A 260 -13.25 -31.68 -4.92
C VAL A 260 -11.87 -31.04 -4.74
N ILE A 261 -11.01 -31.04 -5.77
CA ILE A 261 -9.69 -30.40 -5.70
C ILE A 261 -9.86 -28.88 -5.69
N ALA A 262 -10.68 -28.34 -6.60
CA ALA A 262 -10.90 -26.91 -6.77
C ALA A 262 -11.38 -26.24 -5.46
N PHE A 263 -12.39 -26.80 -4.79
CA PHE A 263 -12.85 -26.27 -3.49
C PHE A 263 -11.88 -26.54 -2.33
N SER A 264 -11.03 -27.58 -2.40
CA SER A 264 -10.06 -27.89 -1.34
C SER A 264 -8.77 -27.04 -1.41
N LEU A 265 -8.40 -26.53 -2.57
CA LEU A 265 -7.22 -25.68 -2.74
C LEU A 265 -7.26 -24.35 -1.94
N PRO A 266 -8.40 -23.65 -1.80
CA PRO A 266 -8.54 -22.54 -0.84
C PRO A 266 -8.20 -22.91 0.62
N ARG A 267 -8.46 -24.15 1.06
CA ARG A 267 -8.01 -24.63 2.38
C ARG A 267 -6.49 -24.80 2.41
N THR A 268 -5.88 -25.32 1.34
CA THR A 268 -4.42 -25.42 1.18
C THR A 268 -3.75 -24.05 1.34
N PHE A 269 -4.24 -23.04 0.61
CA PHE A 269 -3.77 -21.65 0.70
C PHE A 269 -3.89 -21.11 2.13
N GLY A 270 -5.09 -21.15 2.71
CA GLY A 270 -5.35 -20.68 4.08
C GLY A 270 -4.64 -21.47 5.19
N ARG A 271 -4.01 -22.61 4.89
CA ARG A 271 -3.12 -23.32 5.82
C ARG A 271 -1.66 -22.90 5.63
N MET A 272 -1.19 -22.80 4.38
CA MET A 272 0.19 -22.41 4.09
C MET A 272 0.49 -20.94 4.43
N VAL A 273 -0.51 -20.05 4.31
CA VAL A 273 -0.45 -18.63 4.71
C VAL A 273 -0.70 -18.42 6.21
N GLU A 274 -0.89 -19.51 6.96
CA GLU A 274 -1.23 -19.55 8.41
C GLU A 274 -2.56 -18.85 8.81
N ASP A 275 -3.14 -17.99 7.97
CA ASP A 275 -4.48 -17.41 8.15
C ASP A 275 -5.59 -18.17 7.41
N HIS A 276 -6.29 -19.02 8.16
CA HIS A 276 -7.45 -19.77 7.69
C HIS A 276 -8.60 -18.89 7.17
N ARG A 277 -8.71 -17.62 7.59
CA ARG A 277 -9.83 -16.74 7.21
C ARG A 277 -9.78 -16.39 5.72
N GLN A 278 -8.59 -16.28 5.14
CA GLN A 278 -8.43 -15.99 3.71
C GLN A 278 -8.87 -17.18 2.85
N GLY A 279 -8.52 -18.41 3.26
CA GLY A 279 -9.03 -19.63 2.62
C GLY A 279 -10.56 -19.79 2.71
N TYR A 280 -11.17 -19.32 3.80
CA TYR A 280 -12.63 -19.27 3.93
C TYR A 280 -13.28 -18.16 3.08
N ALA A 281 -12.64 -16.99 2.95
CA ALA A 281 -13.13 -15.91 2.12
C ALA A 281 -13.15 -16.30 0.63
N ILE A 282 -12.06 -16.92 0.15
CA ILE A 282 -11.94 -17.42 -1.23
C ILE A 282 -13.01 -18.49 -1.51
N VAL A 283 -13.12 -19.53 -0.68
CA VAL A 283 -14.09 -20.61 -0.94
C VAL A 283 -15.55 -20.12 -0.88
N SER A 284 -15.85 -19.12 -0.05
CA SER A 284 -17.19 -18.51 0.01
C SER A 284 -17.57 -17.81 -1.29
N VAL A 285 -16.64 -17.10 -1.95
CA VAL A 285 -16.88 -16.50 -3.27
C VAL A 285 -17.08 -17.59 -4.32
N MET A 286 -16.25 -18.64 -4.31
CA MET A 286 -16.35 -19.76 -5.25
C MET A 286 -17.70 -20.49 -5.14
N VAL A 287 -18.14 -20.80 -3.92
CA VAL A 287 -19.45 -21.45 -3.66
C VAL A 287 -20.60 -20.53 -4.08
N LEU A 288 -20.52 -19.22 -3.85
CA LEU A 288 -21.57 -18.28 -4.24
C LEU A 288 -21.72 -18.18 -5.77
N VAL A 289 -20.61 -18.10 -6.52
CA VAL A 289 -20.63 -18.07 -8.00
C VAL A 289 -21.17 -19.40 -8.55
N TRP A 290 -20.67 -20.53 -8.06
CA TRP A 290 -21.11 -21.86 -8.51
C TRP A 290 -22.59 -22.12 -8.20
N ALA A 291 -23.06 -21.76 -7.01
CA ALA A 291 -24.46 -21.92 -6.63
C ALA A 291 -25.38 -20.98 -7.43
N ALA A 292 -24.97 -19.73 -7.68
CA ALA A 292 -25.72 -18.80 -8.52
C ALA A 292 -25.81 -19.28 -9.98
N SER A 293 -24.70 -19.75 -10.54
CA SER A 293 -24.66 -20.30 -11.90
C SER A 293 -25.54 -21.55 -12.04
N THR A 294 -25.38 -22.52 -11.13
CA THR A 294 -26.21 -23.74 -11.05
C THR A 294 -27.70 -23.39 -10.96
N ALA A 295 -28.06 -22.45 -10.08
CA ALA A 295 -29.44 -22.00 -9.92
C ALA A 295 -29.99 -21.30 -11.17
N LEU A 296 -29.19 -20.47 -11.85
CA LEU A 296 -29.60 -19.77 -13.08
C LEU A 296 -29.78 -20.74 -14.25
N VAL A 297 -28.81 -21.63 -14.52
CA VAL A 297 -28.95 -22.67 -15.56
C VAL A 297 -30.20 -23.51 -15.30
N THR A 298 -30.35 -24.05 -14.07
CA THR A 298 -31.48 -24.90 -13.71
C THR A 298 -32.83 -24.16 -13.81
N ALA A 299 -32.90 -22.91 -13.34
CA ALA A 299 -34.12 -22.12 -13.45
C ALA A 299 -34.47 -21.78 -14.91
N SER A 300 -33.48 -21.50 -15.77
CA SER A 300 -33.70 -21.27 -17.19
C SER A 300 -34.23 -22.53 -17.89
N GLU A 301 -33.62 -23.70 -17.71
CA GLU A 301 -34.07 -24.94 -18.35
C GLU A 301 -35.47 -25.39 -17.90
N LEU A 302 -35.90 -25.02 -16.68
CA LEU A 302 -37.22 -25.36 -16.13
C LEU A 302 -38.34 -24.37 -16.50
N HIS A 303 -38.02 -23.14 -16.91
CA HIS A 303 -39.03 -22.09 -17.18
C HIS A 303 -38.99 -21.50 -18.60
N SER A 304 -37.90 -21.70 -19.36
CA SER A 304 -37.69 -21.02 -20.66
C SER A 304 -38.11 -21.88 -21.86
N THR A 305 -39.24 -22.57 -21.73
CA THR A 305 -39.84 -23.42 -22.76
C THR A 305 -40.47 -22.58 -23.88
N GLY A 306 -39.64 -22.21 -24.87
CA GLY A 306 -40.05 -21.47 -26.07
C GLY A 306 -40.96 -22.23 -27.05
N SER A 307 -41.53 -23.36 -26.64
CA SER A 307 -42.51 -24.15 -27.41
C SER A 307 -43.46 -24.87 -26.46
N ASP A 308 -44.72 -25.02 -26.86
CA ASP A 308 -45.74 -25.72 -26.06
C ASP A 308 -45.40 -27.21 -25.88
N ALA A 309 -44.75 -27.82 -26.88
CA ALA A 309 -44.24 -29.19 -26.79
C ALA A 309 -43.19 -29.37 -25.67
N GLY A 310 -42.33 -28.37 -25.42
CA GLY A 310 -41.40 -28.38 -24.29
C GLY A 310 -42.09 -28.26 -22.93
N HIS A 311 -43.24 -27.57 -22.87
CA HIS A 311 -44.10 -27.54 -21.69
C HIS A 311 -44.79 -28.88 -21.44
N GLU A 312 -45.39 -29.50 -22.46
CA GLU A 312 -46.05 -30.81 -22.34
C GLU A 312 -45.07 -31.95 -22.02
N ALA A 313 -43.82 -31.86 -22.50
CA ALA A 313 -42.75 -32.80 -22.19
C ALA A 313 -42.15 -32.65 -20.76
N GLY A 314 -42.57 -31.64 -19.99
CA GLY A 314 -42.08 -31.38 -18.63
C GLY A 314 -40.71 -30.70 -18.54
N GLY A 315 -40.18 -30.20 -19.66
CA GLY A 315 -38.89 -29.49 -19.73
C GLY A 315 -38.15 -29.70 -21.04
N MET A 316 -37.13 -28.89 -21.29
CA MET A 316 -36.30 -28.97 -22.50
C MET A 316 -35.32 -30.16 -22.43
N MET A 317 -35.80 -31.36 -22.78
CA MET A 317 -35.02 -32.60 -22.79
C MET A 317 -34.17 -32.83 -24.05
N GLU A 318 -34.22 -31.93 -25.05
CA GLU A 318 -33.32 -31.99 -26.20
C GLU A 318 -31.85 -31.90 -25.75
N GLY A 319 -31.00 -32.76 -26.31
CA GLY A 319 -29.58 -32.87 -25.97
C GLY A 319 -29.28 -33.35 -24.54
N LYS A 320 -30.28 -33.79 -23.76
CA LYS A 320 -30.11 -34.20 -22.36
C LYS A 320 -30.49 -35.68 -22.18
N GLU A 321 -29.65 -36.41 -21.47
CA GLU A 321 -29.86 -37.82 -21.17
C GLU A 321 -31.09 -38.03 -20.25
N GLN A 322 -32.00 -38.92 -20.66
CA GLN A 322 -33.18 -39.28 -19.84
C GLN A 322 -32.78 -39.88 -18.48
N ARG A 323 -31.56 -40.44 -18.39
CA ARG A 323 -30.97 -41.00 -17.16
C ARG A 323 -30.60 -39.94 -16.11
N PHE A 324 -30.45 -38.68 -16.52
CA PHE A 324 -30.02 -37.56 -15.68
C PHE A 324 -31.09 -36.46 -15.57
N GLY A 325 -31.86 -36.23 -16.64
CA GLY A 325 -32.88 -35.18 -16.69
C GLY A 325 -32.29 -33.77 -16.56
N VAL A 326 -33.18 -32.78 -16.46
CA VAL A 326 -32.80 -31.35 -16.44
C VAL A 326 -31.88 -31.01 -15.27
N TRP A 327 -32.19 -31.46 -14.04
CA TRP A 327 -31.46 -31.08 -12.83
C TRP A 327 -29.99 -31.55 -12.83
N ALA A 328 -29.74 -32.83 -13.13
CA ALA A 328 -28.37 -33.37 -13.11
C ALA A 328 -27.55 -32.94 -14.34
N SER A 329 -28.21 -32.67 -15.49
CA SER A 329 -27.59 -32.04 -16.65
C SER A 329 -27.16 -30.60 -16.35
N ALA A 330 -28.06 -29.79 -15.77
CA ALA A 330 -27.77 -28.40 -15.40
C ALA A 330 -26.66 -28.29 -14.34
N LEU A 331 -26.66 -29.19 -13.35
CA LEU A 331 -25.62 -29.26 -12.30
C LEU A 331 -24.24 -29.63 -12.87
N PHE A 332 -24.19 -30.59 -13.80
CA PHE A 332 -22.96 -30.96 -14.50
C PHE A 332 -22.47 -29.80 -15.38
N ALA A 333 -23.34 -29.25 -16.23
CA ALA A 333 -23.04 -28.15 -17.15
C ALA A 333 -22.49 -26.93 -16.41
N ALA A 334 -23.10 -26.51 -15.30
CA ALA A 334 -22.58 -25.41 -14.47
C ALA A 334 -21.22 -25.74 -13.83
N SER A 335 -20.98 -27.00 -13.46
CA SER A 335 -19.74 -27.44 -12.81
C SER A 335 -18.57 -27.60 -13.79
N THR A 336 -18.77 -28.29 -14.92
CA THR A 336 -17.73 -28.47 -15.96
C THR A 336 -17.33 -27.14 -16.59
N THR A 337 -18.26 -26.21 -16.80
CA THR A 337 -17.95 -24.90 -17.41
C THR A 337 -17.32 -23.89 -16.45
N LEU A 338 -17.55 -23.99 -15.14
CA LEU A 338 -16.83 -23.19 -14.13
C LEU A 338 -15.49 -23.79 -13.70
N THR A 339 -15.25 -25.07 -13.97
CA THR A 339 -13.94 -25.72 -13.84
C THR A 339 -13.13 -25.69 -15.15
N SER A 340 -13.80 -25.37 -16.27
CA SER A 340 -13.29 -25.49 -17.65
C SER A 340 -12.78 -26.88 -18.02
N THR A 341 -13.35 -27.92 -17.41
CA THR A 341 -12.96 -29.31 -17.69
C THR A 341 -13.33 -29.73 -19.11
N GLY A 342 -14.38 -29.17 -19.72
CA GLY A 342 -14.77 -29.48 -21.10
C GLY A 342 -15.43 -30.86 -21.29
N ALA A 343 -15.45 -31.70 -20.25
CA ALA A 343 -16.35 -32.84 -20.11
C ALA A 343 -17.82 -32.41 -20.25
N VAL A 344 -18.66 -33.23 -20.89
CA VAL A 344 -20.10 -32.96 -21.07
C VAL A 344 -20.96 -34.21 -20.85
N ASN A 345 -21.99 -34.09 -19.99
CA ASN A 345 -23.05 -35.10 -19.84
C ASN A 345 -24.33 -34.78 -20.65
N SER A 346 -24.33 -33.65 -21.36
CA SER A 346 -25.45 -33.11 -22.13
C SER A 346 -24.94 -32.09 -23.16
N ALA A 347 -25.63 -31.96 -24.30
CA ALA A 347 -25.24 -31.03 -25.36
C ALA A 347 -25.56 -29.59 -24.95
N HIS A 348 -24.54 -28.78 -24.64
CA HIS A 348 -24.71 -27.38 -24.23
C HIS A 348 -25.45 -26.51 -25.27
N ASP A 349 -25.31 -26.82 -26.57
CA ASP A 349 -26.02 -26.12 -27.65
C ASP A 349 -27.55 -26.37 -27.63
N SER A 350 -28.02 -27.41 -26.95
CA SER A 350 -29.43 -27.74 -26.74
C SER A 350 -29.99 -27.20 -25.41
N PHE A 351 -29.28 -26.29 -24.75
CA PHE A 351 -29.81 -25.56 -23.59
C PHE A 351 -30.65 -24.36 -24.06
N THR A 352 -31.57 -23.92 -23.22
CA THR A 352 -32.33 -22.69 -23.46
C THR A 352 -31.40 -21.48 -23.59
N PRO A 353 -31.80 -20.37 -24.26
CA PRO A 353 -30.95 -19.19 -24.40
C PRO A 353 -30.43 -18.60 -23.07
N GLY A 354 -31.16 -18.82 -21.97
CA GLY A 354 -30.69 -18.47 -20.62
C GLY A 354 -29.66 -19.46 -20.07
N GLY A 355 -29.93 -20.77 -20.18
CA GLY A 355 -29.00 -21.82 -19.75
C GLY A 355 -27.68 -21.81 -20.52
N GLY A 356 -27.76 -21.82 -21.85
CA GLY A 356 -26.61 -21.73 -22.76
C GLY A 356 -25.84 -20.41 -22.62
N GLY A 357 -26.55 -19.29 -22.41
CA GLY A 357 -25.93 -18.00 -22.11
C GLY A 357 -25.15 -18.01 -20.79
N MET A 358 -25.64 -18.73 -19.77
CA MET A 358 -24.98 -18.87 -18.48
C MET A 358 -23.77 -19.83 -18.54
N THR A 359 -23.84 -20.93 -19.31
CA THR A 359 -22.69 -21.82 -19.53
C THR A 359 -21.58 -21.14 -20.33
N LEU A 360 -21.93 -20.32 -21.33
CA LEU A 360 -20.97 -19.47 -22.04
C LEU A 360 -20.35 -18.42 -21.11
N PHE A 361 -21.14 -17.80 -20.23
CA PHE A 361 -20.62 -16.87 -19.23
C PHE A 361 -19.64 -17.55 -18.24
N ASN A 362 -19.92 -18.79 -17.83
CA ASN A 362 -19.00 -19.58 -16.99
C ASN A 362 -17.64 -19.79 -17.68
N MET A 363 -17.63 -20.15 -18.97
CA MET A 363 -16.39 -20.25 -19.77
C MET A 363 -15.68 -18.88 -19.86
N MET A 364 -16.42 -17.80 -20.09
CA MET A 364 -15.88 -16.43 -20.15
C MET A 364 -15.36 -15.90 -18.80
N LEU A 365 -15.74 -16.49 -17.66
CA LEU A 365 -15.15 -16.21 -16.35
C LEU A 365 -13.73 -16.79 -16.20
N GLY A 366 -13.22 -17.55 -17.16
CA GLY A 366 -11.81 -17.96 -17.23
C GLY A 366 -11.37 -18.75 -15.99
N GLU A 367 -12.14 -19.76 -15.60
CA GLU A 367 -11.84 -20.70 -14.50
C GLU A 367 -11.78 -20.08 -13.09
N ILE A 368 -12.21 -18.84 -12.88
CA ILE A 368 -11.93 -18.15 -11.60
C ILE A 368 -12.68 -18.73 -10.38
N ALA A 369 -13.80 -19.44 -10.56
CA ALA A 369 -14.65 -19.86 -9.45
C ALA A 369 -15.56 -21.08 -9.76
N PRO A 370 -15.23 -22.32 -9.32
CA PRO A 370 -14.07 -22.71 -8.52
C PRO A 370 -12.80 -23.02 -9.35
N GLY A 371 -12.92 -23.24 -10.67
CA GLY A 371 -11.80 -23.48 -11.58
C GLY A 371 -11.25 -24.90 -11.62
N GLY A 372 -10.30 -25.10 -12.54
CA GLY A 372 -9.59 -26.36 -12.70
C GLY A 372 -8.57 -26.62 -11.58
N ALA A 373 -7.83 -27.73 -11.72
CA ALA A 373 -6.84 -28.23 -10.76
C ALA A 373 -5.61 -27.30 -10.59
N GLY A 374 -5.81 -26.20 -9.86
CA GLY A 374 -4.83 -25.15 -9.58
C GLY A 374 -5.13 -23.80 -10.23
N SER A 375 -5.81 -23.81 -11.39
CA SER A 375 -6.06 -22.61 -12.18
C SER A 375 -6.97 -21.60 -11.50
N GLY A 376 -8.12 -22.05 -10.98
CA GLY A 376 -9.05 -21.17 -10.28
C GLY A 376 -8.47 -20.52 -9.03
N LEU A 377 -7.62 -21.25 -8.28
CA LEU A 377 -6.94 -20.66 -7.12
C LEU A 377 -5.93 -19.59 -7.54
N TYR A 378 -5.08 -19.79 -8.58
CA TYR A 378 -4.21 -18.69 -8.99
C TYR A 378 -5.00 -17.53 -9.62
N GLY A 379 -6.06 -17.82 -10.39
CA GLY A 379 -6.89 -16.81 -11.05
C GLY A 379 -7.60 -15.89 -10.05
N ILE A 380 -8.26 -16.48 -9.04
CA ILE A 380 -8.93 -15.71 -7.98
C ILE A 380 -7.92 -14.97 -7.08
N LEU A 381 -6.72 -15.53 -6.85
CA LEU A 381 -5.66 -14.84 -6.10
C LEU A 381 -5.12 -13.63 -6.87
N ILE A 382 -4.92 -13.71 -8.18
CA ILE A 382 -4.51 -12.58 -9.02
C ILE A 382 -5.59 -11.48 -8.99
N LEU A 383 -6.87 -11.83 -9.15
CA LEU A 383 -7.96 -10.87 -9.01
C LEU A 383 -8.04 -10.28 -7.60
N ALA A 384 -7.83 -11.06 -6.55
CA ALA A 384 -7.82 -10.58 -5.17
C ALA A 384 -6.67 -9.59 -4.93
N ILE A 385 -5.46 -9.87 -5.41
CA ILE A 385 -4.33 -8.92 -5.37
C ILE A 385 -4.72 -7.62 -6.07
N ILE A 386 -5.19 -7.69 -7.32
CA ILE A 386 -5.52 -6.48 -8.11
C ILE A 386 -6.64 -5.68 -7.44
N THR A 387 -7.65 -6.36 -6.89
CA THR A 387 -8.77 -5.73 -6.17
C THR A 387 -8.30 -5.04 -4.89
N VAL A 388 -7.49 -5.71 -4.06
CA VAL A 388 -6.90 -5.13 -2.84
C VAL A 388 -5.93 -3.99 -3.18
N PHE A 389 -5.16 -4.13 -4.27
CA PHE A 389 -4.25 -3.11 -4.77
C PHE A 389 -4.99 -1.81 -5.11
N ILE A 390 -5.99 -1.91 -5.98
CA ILE A 390 -6.80 -0.76 -6.39
C ILE A 390 -7.59 -0.19 -5.20
N ALA A 391 -8.24 -1.04 -4.38
CA ALA A 391 -9.01 -0.60 -3.23
C ALA A 391 -8.16 0.13 -2.16
N GLY A 392 -6.94 -0.34 -1.90
CA GLY A 392 -5.99 0.33 -1.01
C GLY A 392 -5.67 1.75 -1.48
N LEU A 393 -5.33 1.90 -2.77
CA LEU A 393 -5.10 3.21 -3.39
C LEU A 393 -6.33 4.11 -3.30
N MET A 394 -7.53 3.59 -3.57
CA MET A 394 -8.78 4.36 -3.49
C MET A 394 -9.12 4.86 -2.07
N VAL A 395 -8.57 4.23 -1.03
CA VAL A 395 -8.69 4.65 0.38
C VAL A 395 -7.59 5.63 0.78
N GLY A 396 -6.54 5.79 -0.04
CA GLY A 396 -5.36 6.59 0.32
C GLY A 396 -4.42 5.83 1.24
N ARG A 397 -4.16 4.56 0.89
CA ARG A 397 -3.13 3.70 1.48
C ARG A 397 -2.25 3.10 0.39
N THR A 398 -1.02 2.77 0.71
CA THR A 398 -0.16 2.01 -0.19
C THR A 398 -0.54 0.53 -0.03
N PRO A 399 -0.91 -0.18 -1.10
CA PRO A 399 -1.32 -1.57 -0.98
C PRO A 399 -0.11 -2.45 -0.64
N ARG A 400 -0.22 -3.20 0.47
CA ARG A 400 0.81 -4.12 0.95
C ARG A 400 0.27 -5.54 0.94
N VAL A 401 1.06 -6.48 0.44
CA VAL A 401 0.73 -7.90 0.44
C VAL A 401 1.30 -8.52 1.73
N PRO A 402 0.53 -9.28 2.51
CA PRO A 402 1.05 -9.96 3.71
C PRO A 402 2.29 -10.81 3.41
N GLY A 403 3.27 -10.83 4.32
CA GLY A 403 4.48 -11.65 4.19
C GLY A 403 5.65 -11.04 3.40
N GLN A 404 5.45 -9.95 2.64
CA GLN A 404 6.54 -9.22 1.95
C GLN A 404 7.00 -7.95 2.72
N GLU A 405 6.89 -7.98 4.04
CA GLU A 405 6.99 -6.81 4.94
C GLU A 405 8.33 -6.05 4.95
N ALA A 406 9.39 -6.57 4.31
CA ALA A 406 10.72 -5.96 4.36
C ALA A 406 11.47 -5.88 3.00
N SER A 407 10.88 -6.31 1.87
CA SER A 407 11.60 -6.30 0.58
C SER A 407 11.89 -4.89 0.05
N TRP A 408 11.08 -3.90 0.41
CA TRP A 408 11.17 -2.51 -0.08
C TRP A 408 11.99 -1.56 0.82
N GLN A 409 12.57 -2.06 1.92
CA GLN A 409 13.36 -1.28 2.87
C GLN A 409 14.88 -1.48 2.75
N GLY A 410 15.35 -2.58 2.15
CA GLY A 410 16.76 -3.00 2.25
C GLY A 410 17.80 -2.28 1.38
N ASP A 411 17.40 -1.71 0.23
CA ASP A 411 18.32 -1.50 -0.91
C ASP A 411 19.39 -0.39 -0.77
N GLN A 412 19.41 0.39 0.33
CA GLN A 412 20.44 1.43 0.55
C GLN A 412 21.05 1.51 1.96
N VAL A 413 20.83 0.54 2.86
CA VAL A 413 21.53 0.51 4.17
C VAL A 413 22.62 -0.57 4.20
N ARG A 414 23.87 -0.16 4.00
CA ARG A 414 25.05 -1.01 4.22
C ARG A 414 25.40 -1.09 5.72
N LEU A 415 24.97 -2.16 6.40
CA LEU A 415 25.52 -2.54 7.72
C LEU A 415 25.83 -4.05 7.79
N PRO A 416 26.77 -4.49 8.66
CA PRO A 416 27.47 -5.76 8.49
C PRO A 416 26.83 -6.98 9.19
N LEU A 417 26.96 -8.14 8.56
CA LEU A 417 27.04 -9.49 9.12
C LEU A 417 26.52 -9.70 10.57
N HIS A 418 25.27 -10.13 10.71
CA HIS A 418 24.81 -10.92 11.85
C HIS A 418 24.00 -12.13 11.36
N SER A 419 24.29 -13.32 11.91
CA SER A 419 23.70 -14.59 11.48
C SER A 419 22.68 -15.11 12.51
N HIS A 420 21.39 -15.05 12.15
CA HIS A 420 20.33 -15.60 12.99
C HIS A 420 20.28 -17.13 12.89
N HIS A 421 20.71 -17.82 13.94
CA HIS A 421 20.30 -19.21 14.20
C HIS A 421 18.99 -19.23 15.01
N THR A 422 17.94 -19.81 14.45
CA THR A 422 16.64 -19.99 15.11
C THR A 422 16.73 -21.06 16.21
N ARG A 423 16.35 -20.69 17.44
CA ARG A 423 16.17 -21.64 18.56
C ARG A 423 14.72 -22.10 18.62
N HIS A 424 14.40 -23.24 18.02
CA HIS A 424 13.12 -23.91 18.31
C HIS A 424 13.15 -24.57 19.71
N ARG A 425 12.02 -24.43 20.41
CA ARG A 425 11.80 -24.90 21.77
C ARG A 425 11.10 -26.27 21.71
N ALA A 426 11.73 -27.32 22.22
CA ALA A 426 11.15 -28.65 22.33
C ALA A 426 11.24 -29.13 23.79
N ASP A 427 10.17 -29.75 24.29
CA ASP A 427 10.05 -30.19 25.69
C ASP A 427 10.37 -31.70 25.84
N ARG A 428 10.42 -32.16 27.10
CA ARG A 428 10.85 -33.49 27.60
C ARG A 428 10.55 -34.70 26.67
N HIS A 429 11.49 -35.65 26.61
CA HIS A 429 11.45 -36.83 27.50
C HIS A 429 12.82 -37.56 27.57
N ARG A 430 12.96 -38.53 28.49
CA ARG A 430 14.22 -39.21 28.85
C ARG A 430 14.33 -40.64 28.29
N GLY A 431 15.56 -41.08 28.04
CA GLY A 431 15.99 -42.49 27.93
C GLY A 431 16.33 -42.91 26.49
N GLY A 432 17.42 -43.64 26.22
CA GLY A 432 18.54 -44.04 27.09
C GLY A 432 19.55 -44.93 26.31
N HIS A 433 20.78 -45.08 26.80
CA HIS A 433 21.88 -45.98 26.34
C HIS A 433 22.08 -46.13 24.81
N GLY A 434 23.23 -45.75 24.23
CA GLY A 434 24.46 -46.55 24.31
C GLY A 434 25.07 -46.71 22.88
N PRO A 435 26.34 -47.12 22.71
CA PRO A 435 27.11 -46.72 21.51
C PRO A 435 27.72 -47.86 20.66
N ALA A 436 28.44 -47.44 19.61
CA ALA A 436 29.35 -48.18 18.70
C ALA A 436 28.70 -49.01 17.55
N GLY A 437 29.36 -49.15 16.39
CA GLY A 437 30.57 -48.44 15.93
C GLY A 437 31.25 -48.99 14.66
N GLY A 438 31.95 -48.10 13.94
CA GLY A 438 32.91 -48.39 12.85
C GLY A 438 32.35 -48.88 11.51
N ALA A 439 33.13 -49.02 10.43
CA ALA A 439 34.35 -48.32 9.95
C ALA A 439 34.75 -48.90 8.57
N GLY A 440 35.55 -48.18 7.75
CA GLY A 440 35.99 -48.64 6.41
C GLY A 440 35.02 -48.25 5.28
N SER A 441 35.22 -47.24 4.42
CA SER A 441 36.36 -46.36 4.06
C SER A 441 37.40 -46.90 3.06
N ASP A 442 37.13 -46.68 1.78
CA ASP A 442 38.03 -46.05 0.80
C ASP A 442 37.13 -45.28 -0.21
N ALA A 443 37.36 -44.00 -0.57
CA ALA A 443 38.50 -43.40 -1.26
C ALA A 443 38.49 -43.73 -2.78
N GLN A 444 38.63 -42.78 -3.72
CA GLN A 444 39.03 -41.38 -3.59
C GLN A 444 38.60 -40.50 -4.78
N HIS A 445 37.91 -39.38 -4.53
CA HIS A 445 38.10 -38.12 -5.29
C HIS A 445 37.71 -36.93 -4.41
N ARG A 446 38.64 -35.97 -4.27
CA ARG A 446 38.50 -34.68 -3.55
C ARG A 446 38.65 -33.55 -4.62
N THR A 447 38.40 -32.26 -4.39
CA THR A 447 38.48 -31.44 -3.16
C THR A 447 37.48 -30.27 -3.13
N THR A 448 36.77 -30.09 -2.02
CA THR A 448 36.36 -28.75 -1.55
C THR A 448 37.47 -28.14 -0.68
N TRP A 449 37.82 -26.87 -0.92
CA TRP A 449 38.85 -26.18 -0.14
C TRP A 449 38.24 -25.50 1.10
N LEU A 450 38.47 -26.09 2.26
CA LEU A 450 38.23 -25.46 3.56
C LEU A 450 39.28 -24.37 3.82
N LEU A 451 38.85 -23.15 4.12
CA LEU A 451 39.70 -22.07 4.63
C LEU A 451 40.15 -22.35 6.07
N ARG A 452 41.11 -23.28 6.24
CA ARG A 452 41.90 -23.43 7.47
C ARG A 452 43.17 -22.60 7.38
N GLY A 453 43.08 -21.34 7.77
CA GLY A 453 44.24 -20.47 8.00
C GLY A 453 43.93 -19.47 9.11
N PRO A 454 44.94 -19.06 9.92
CA PRO A 454 44.74 -17.97 10.89
C PRO A 454 44.44 -16.68 10.14
N LEU A 455 43.45 -15.92 10.62
CA LEU A 455 43.12 -14.63 10.04
C LEU A 455 44.34 -13.70 10.21
N ARG A 456 44.80 -13.10 9.11
CA ARG A 456 45.89 -12.11 9.14
C ARG A 456 45.29 -10.72 9.02
N VAL A 457 45.42 -9.93 10.07
CA VAL A 457 45.01 -8.53 10.08
C VAL A 457 46.26 -7.66 10.01
N HIS A 458 46.23 -6.65 9.15
CA HIS A 458 47.23 -5.57 9.15
C HIS A 458 46.66 -4.39 9.93
N LEU A 459 47.38 -3.95 10.95
CA LEU A 459 47.16 -2.69 11.67
C LEU A 459 48.53 -2.04 11.85
N GLY A 460 48.64 -0.74 11.61
CA GLY A 460 49.90 0.01 11.81
C GLY A 460 51.12 -0.51 11.02
N GLY A 461 50.91 -1.13 9.85
CA GLY A 461 52.02 -1.60 9.00
C GLY A 461 52.70 -2.91 9.42
N GLN A 462 52.21 -3.61 10.44
CA GLN A 462 52.71 -4.93 10.87
C GLN A 462 51.61 -6.00 10.72
N GLN A 463 52.02 -7.26 10.52
CA GLN A 463 51.11 -8.39 10.29
C GLN A 463 51.13 -9.37 11.46
N GLN A 464 49.99 -9.57 12.12
CA GLN A 464 49.82 -10.60 13.15
C GLN A 464 48.81 -11.69 12.73
N ARG A 465 48.86 -12.83 13.42
CA ARG A 465 48.03 -14.03 13.16
C ARG A 465 47.23 -14.37 14.42
N ILE A 466 45.90 -14.52 14.28
CA ILE A 466 45.04 -14.98 15.36
C ILE A 466 44.36 -16.30 14.95
N GLY A 467 44.31 -17.27 15.88
CA GLY A 467 43.69 -18.58 15.68
C GLY A 467 42.41 -18.72 16.50
N LEU A 468 41.32 -19.15 15.86
CA LEU A 468 40.02 -19.37 16.49
C LEU A 468 39.85 -20.84 16.92
N ARG A 469 39.26 -21.05 18.10
CA ARG A 469 38.92 -22.38 18.66
C ARG A 469 37.39 -22.50 18.78
N GLY A 470 36.82 -23.63 18.37
CA GLY A 470 35.38 -23.87 18.44
C GLY A 470 34.87 -24.18 19.86
N PRO A 471 33.60 -23.87 20.19
CA PRO A 471 33.06 -24.02 21.55
C PRO A 471 32.52 -25.43 21.84
N GLY A 472 32.70 -25.90 23.07
CA GLY A 472 32.08 -27.12 23.59
C GLY A 472 32.50 -27.44 25.03
N GLY A 473 31.52 -27.66 25.90
CA GLY A 473 31.72 -27.94 27.34
C GLY A 473 31.43 -26.72 28.24
N PRO A 474 30.60 -26.86 29.30
CA PRO A 474 30.36 -25.81 30.29
C PRO A 474 31.40 -25.87 31.43
N HIS A 475 31.72 -24.72 32.04
CA HIS A 475 31.98 -24.59 33.49
C HIS A 475 32.06 -23.11 33.92
N ASP A 476 32.22 -22.91 35.22
CA ASP A 476 31.93 -21.72 36.02
C ASP A 476 32.87 -20.50 35.84
N LEU A 477 32.53 -19.42 36.56
CA LEU A 477 33.36 -18.21 36.66
C LEU A 477 34.78 -18.53 37.17
N VAL A 478 35.78 -17.94 36.52
CA VAL A 478 37.09 -17.69 37.13
C VAL A 478 37.28 -16.18 37.29
N GLN A 479 36.97 -15.66 38.49
CA GLN A 479 37.50 -14.37 38.90
C GLN A 479 38.94 -14.55 39.37
N HIS A 480 39.91 -13.89 38.72
CA HIS A 480 41.18 -13.62 39.36
C HIS A 480 41.04 -12.36 40.23
N ARG A 481 41.33 -12.50 41.52
CA ARG A 481 41.21 -11.43 42.53
C ARG A 481 42.54 -11.24 43.23
N THR A 482 43.03 -10.02 43.26
CA THR A 482 44.14 -9.58 44.12
C THR A 482 43.64 -8.45 45.01
N GLY A 483 43.53 -8.71 46.31
CA GLY A 483 43.36 -7.67 47.34
C GLY A 483 44.74 -7.14 47.81
N PRO A 484 44.90 -6.66 49.07
CA PRO A 484 44.17 -7.10 50.27
C PRO A 484 43.57 -6.00 51.18
N GLY A 485 42.78 -6.44 52.17
CA GLY A 485 42.26 -5.68 53.31
C GLY A 485 40.94 -4.91 53.08
N ASP A 486 40.01 -4.78 54.03
CA ASP A 486 39.74 -5.52 55.29
C ASP A 486 38.31 -5.11 55.81
N VAL A 487 37.68 -5.51 56.94
CA VAL A 487 38.03 -6.32 58.13
C VAL A 487 36.78 -6.96 58.81
N VAL A 488 36.93 -8.17 59.38
CA VAL A 488 36.26 -8.71 60.61
C VAL A 488 34.72 -8.64 60.86
N ARG A 489 34.09 -9.84 60.99
CA ARG A 489 32.90 -10.23 61.85
C ARG A 489 31.51 -9.56 61.57
N THR A 490 30.34 -10.03 62.02
CA THR A 490 29.89 -11.24 62.79
C THR A 490 28.44 -11.71 62.44
N LEU A 491 28.12 -12.94 62.87
CA LEU A 491 26.81 -13.64 63.05
C LEU A 491 25.88 -13.00 64.14
N PRO A 492 24.65 -13.51 64.50
CA PRO A 492 23.62 -14.33 63.78
C PRO A 492 22.09 -14.05 64.08
N ALA A 493 21.21 -14.64 63.23
CA ALA A 493 19.96 -15.42 63.52
C ALA A 493 18.77 -15.01 64.45
N ARG A 494 17.56 -15.52 64.06
CA ARG A 494 16.27 -15.71 64.80
C ARG A 494 15.48 -14.45 65.21
N GLY A 495 14.13 -14.45 65.31
CA GLY A 495 13.11 -15.47 64.95
C GLY A 495 11.70 -15.16 65.53
N LEU A 496 10.74 -16.07 65.31
CA LEU A 496 9.42 -16.23 65.99
C LEU A 496 8.19 -15.34 65.63
N ARG A 497 7.00 -16.00 65.68
CA ARG A 497 5.61 -15.48 65.83
C ARG A 497 5.19 -15.67 67.33
N PRO A 498 3.93 -15.50 67.85
CA PRO A 498 2.60 -15.19 67.23
C PRO A 498 1.61 -14.30 68.07
N GLY A 499 0.33 -14.17 67.62
CA GLY A 499 -0.84 -14.38 68.53
C GLY A 499 -1.99 -13.35 68.61
N HIS A 500 -3.24 -13.83 68.34
CA HIS A 500 -4.58 -13.28 68.74
C HIS A 500 -5.03 -11.88 68.21
N GLY A 501 -6.31 -11.50 68.03
CA GLY A 501 -7.67 -12.11 68.16
C GLY A 501 -8.78 -11.02 67.98
N ARG A 502 -10.13 -11.22 68.01
CA ARG A 502 -11.02 -12.41 67.93
C ARG A 502 -12.55 -12.00 67.85
N PHE A 503 -13.33 -12.39 66.82
CA PHE A 503 -14.84 -12.31 66.69
C PHE A 503 -15.52 -10.89 66.66
N ALA A 504 -16.76 -10.63 66.21
CA ALA A 504 -17.90 -11.34 65.53
C ALA A 504 -18.78 -10.29 64.77
N GLY A 505 -19.82 -10.56 63.94
CA GLY A 505 -20.41 -11.80 63.39
C GLY A 505 -21.81 -11.58 62.71
N GLY A 506 -22.37 -12.61 62.04
CA GLY A 506 -23.74 -12.65 61.46
C GLY A 506 -23.88 -12.23 59.98
N THR A 507 -24.78 -12.78 59.14
CA THR A 507 -25.73 -13.93 59.29
C THR A 507 -26.21 -14.47 57.93
N THR A 508 -26.16 -15.79 57.71
CA THR A 508 -27.07 -16.67 56.88
C THR A 508 -27.40 -16.37 55.39
N ALA A 509 -27.81 -17.33 54.52
CA ALA A 509 -27.55 -18.78 54.39
C ALA A 509 -28.22 -19.38 53.12
N ARG A 510 -27.58 -20.40 52.51
CA ARG A 510 -28.17 -21.45 51.60
C ARG A 510 -28.74 -21.04 50.22
N ALA A 511 -28.96 -22.06 49.38
CA ALA A 511 -29.40 -22.01 47.98
C ALA A 511 -30.37 -23.16 47.66
N ARG A 512 -31.15 -23.07 46.56
CA ARG A 512 -31.51 -24.21 45.68
C ARG A 512 -32.32 -23.83 44.41
N ASP A 513 -32.16 -24.72 43.41
CA ASP A 513 -33.06 -25.17 42.33
C ASP A 513 -33.90 -24.25 41.41
N ARG A 514 -33.74 -24.53 40.10
CA ARG A 514 -34.73 -24.81 39.02
C ARG A 514 -36.17 -24.24 39.11
N GLY A 515 -36.66 -23.67 38.00
CA GLY A 515 -38.10 -23.49 37.73
C GLY A 515 -38.42 -23.01 36.30
N HIS A 516 -39.56 -23.41 35.73
CA HIS A 516 -40.00 -23.09 34.37
C HIS A 516 -40.96 -21.89 34.26
N ALA A 517 -41.11 -21.46 33.01
CA ALA A 517 -41.98 -20.45 32.39
C ALA A 517 -43.43 -20.25 32.88
N ALA A 518 -43.92 -19.03 32.53
CA ALA A 518 -45.28 -18.63 32.13
C ALA A 518 -46.44 -18.61 33.16
N ASP A 519 -47.12 -17.44 33.26
CA ASP A 519 -48.50 -17.31 32.76
C ASP A 519 -48.95 -15.83 32.51
N LEU A 520 -50.12 -15.63 31.93
CA LEU A 520 -50.81 -14.35 31.57
C LEU A 520 -52.07 -14.12 32.47
N PRO A 521 -52.99 -13.11 32.28
CA PRO A 521 -53.21 -12.08 31.24
C PRO A 521 -53.31 -10.63 31.89
N ALA A 522 -54.05 -9.57 31.48
CA ALA A 522 -55.08 -9.31 30.44
C ALA A 522 -55.30 -7.80 30.11
N ALA A 523 -55.84 -7.51 28.92
CA ALA A 523 -56.61 -6.29 28.51
C ALA A 523 -55.88 -4.90 28.50
N VAL A 524 -56.32 -3.84 27.79
CA VAL A 524 -57.59 -3.51 27.09
C VAL A 524 -57.34 -2.93 25.65
N ARG A 525 -58.40 -2.92 24.82
CA ARG A 525 -58.57 -2.36 23.45
C ARG A 525 -58.63 -0.79 23.44
N ARG A 526 -58.78 0.00 22.34
CA ARG A 526 -58.85 -0.13 20.85
C ARG A 526 -58.58 1.24 20.17
N SER A 527 -58.59 1.26 18.84
CA SER A 527 -58.59 2.43 17.92
C SER A 527 -59.95 3.13 17.71
N ALA A 528 -59.97 4.43 17.34
CA ALA A 528 -60.54 4.97 16.06
C ALA A 528 -60.92 6.49 16.03
N ASP A 529 -60.32 7.23 15.06
CA ASP A 529 -60.88 8.22 14.10
C ASP A 529 -61.72 9.50 14.46
N SER A 530 -61.58 10.51 13.57
CA SER A 530 -62.48 11.66 13.22
C SER A 530 -62.62 12.90 14.14
N GLY A 531 -62.77 14.12 13.53
CA GLY A 531 -63.71 15.10 14.15
C GLY A 531 -63.75 16.62 13.80
N GLY A 532 -62.65 17.40 13.79
CA GLY A 532 -62.72 18.90 13.67
C GLY A 532 -63.18 19.65 14.95
N PRO A 533 -63.56 20.97 14.93
CA PRO A 533 -63.74 21.89 13.78
C PRO A 533 -63.19 23.36 13.90
N ARG A 534 -63.23 24.12 12.77
CA ARG A 534 -63.34 25.61 12.59
C ARG A 534 -62.24 26.62 13.04
N ARG A 535 -61.48 27.13 12.02
CA ARG A 535 -61.23 28.55 11.58
C ARG A 535 -61.10 29.70 12.62
N ARG A 536 -60.23 30.73 12.43
CA ARG A 536 -60.05 31.60 11.23
C ARG A 536 -58.68 32.33 11.12
N ARG A 537 -58.18 32.43 9.87
CA ARG A 537 -57.40 33.53 9.19
C ARG A 537 -56.09 34.10 9.81
N ALA A 538 -55.20 34.76 9.07
CA ALA A 538 -54.63 34.68 7.69
C ALA A 538 -53.86 36.01 7.42
N HIS A 539 -52.70 36.01 6.75
CA HIS A 539 -52.47 36.41 5.32
C HIS A 539 -50.95 36.77 5.19
N LEU A 540 -50.24 36.75 4.06
CA LEU A 540 -50.50 36.33 2.67
C LEU A 540 -49.17 35.98 1.95
N LEU A 541 -49.24 35.11 0.94
CA LEU A 541 -48.32 35.01 -0.20
C LEU A 541 -49.10 35.36 -1.48
N PRO A 542 -48.45 35.62 -2.62
CA PRO A 542 -48.66 34.65 -3.71
C PRO A 542 -47.41 34.35 -4.56
N ARG A 543 -47.59 33.44 -5.54
CA ARG A 543 -46.58 32.82 -6.40
C ARG A 543 -46.65 33.36 -7.85
N LEU A 544 -45.52 33.17 -8.56
CA LEU A 544 -45.39 32.82 -9.99
C LEU A 544 -46.14 33.64 -11.07
N GLY A 545 -45.36 34.19 -12.01
CA GLY A 545 -45.80 34.69 -13.33
C GLY A 545 -44.88 34.16 -14.44
N SER A 546 -45.33 34.17 -15.69
CA SER A 546 -44.72 33.41 -16.80
C SER A 546 -44.10 34.27 -17.92
N ARG A 547 -43.05 33.74 -18.56
CA ARG A 547 -42.58 33.98 -19.95
C ARG A 547 -42.64 35.41 -20.57
N ALA A 548 -41.42 35.86 -20.93
CA ALA A 548 -41.02 36.37 -22.26
C ALA A 548 -40.85 37.90 -22.54
N ALA A 549 -39.87 38.15 -23.42
CA ALA A 549 -39.72 39.23 -24.41
C ALA A 549 -39.18 40.65 -24.03
N ARG A 550 -37.93 40.90 -24.50
CA ARG A 550 -37.44 42.05 -25.33
C ARG A 550 -37.53 43.52 -24.84
N GLY A 551 -36.44 44.27 -25.10
CA GLY A 551 -36.41 45.75 -25.23
C GLY A 551 -35.92 46.48 -23.97
N ARG A 552 -34.78 47.18 -23.87
CA ARG A 552 -33.81 47.87 -24.78
C ARG A 552 -34.03 49.40 -24.95
N THR A 553 -33.60 50.15 -23.93
CA THR A 553 -33.13 51.57 -23.92
C THR A 553 -32.29 51.75 -22.63
N GLY A 554 -31.38 52.70 -22.45
CA GLY A 554 -30.84 53.72 -23.37
C GLY A 554 -29.65 54.48 -22.75
N GLN A 555 -28.90 55.15 -23.63
CA GLN A 555 -27.82 56.15 -23.47
C GLN A 555 -28.09 57.29 -22.42
N MET A 556 -27.16 58.19 -22.00
CA MET A 556 -25.94 58.72 -22.65
C MET A 556 -24.95 59.49 -21.70
N THR A 557 -23.63 59.31 -21.90
CA THR A 557 -22.50 60.30 -22.00
C THR A 557 -22.02 61.31 -20.93
N ALA A 558 -20.69 61.49 -20.92
CA ALA A 558 -19.85 62.66 -20.52
C ALA A 558 -19.78 63.03 -19.00
N GLY A 559 -18.72 63.69 -18.49
CA GLY A 559 -17.45 64.12 -19.10
C GLY A 559 -16.49 64.86 -18.11
N ASP A 560 -15.30 65.22 -18.58
CA ASP A 560 -14.26 66.12 -18.00
C ASP A 560 -13.27 65.68 -16.88
N ARG A 561 -12.21 66.49 -16.76
CA ARG A 561 -10.97 66.42 -15.94
C ARG A 561 -10.86 67.71 -15.06
N PRO A 562 -9.79 68.07 -14.30
CA PRO A 562 -8.46 67.43 -14.10
C PRO A 562 -7.83 67.46 -12.67
N SER A 563 -6.76 66.66 -12.50
CA SER A 563 -5.52 66.91 -11.72
C SER A 563 -5.51 67.50 -10.28
N ALA A 564 -5.01 66.72 -9.30
CA ALA A 564 -4.14 67.23 -8.21
C ALA A 564 -3.24 66.14 -7.55
N ARG A 565 -1.93 66.24 -7.83
CA ARG A 565 -0.71 65.68 -7.18
C ARG A 565 -0.74 64.82 -5.88
N ARG A 566 0.13 63.78 -5.95
CA ARG A 566 1.04 63.22 -4.91
C ARG A 566 0.49 62.27 -3.82
N GLY A 567 1.10 61.09 -3.81
CA GLY A 567 1.08 60.05 -2.77
C GLY A 567 1.79 58.84 -3.40
N ALA A 568 2.84 58.30 -2.77
CA ALA A 568 3.65 57.23 -3.34
C ALA A 568 3.75 56.09 -2.33
N ASP A 569 2.92 55.07 -2.54
CA ASP A 569 3.02 53.77 -1.86
C ASP A 569 3.35 52.71 -2.92
N GLY A 570 4.25 51.80 -2.59
CA GLY A 570 4.60 50.68 -3.47
C GLY A 570 3.63 49.53 -3.28
N ASP A 571 2.88 49.16 -4.31
CA ASP A 571 1.95 48.03 -4.27
C ASP A 571 2.67 46.72 -3.93
N ALA A 572 2.50 46.28 -2.67
CA ALA A 572 2.99 44.99 -2.21
C ALA A 572 2.35 43.86 -3.03
N HIS A 573 3.15 43.22 -3.88
CA HIS A 573 2.70 42.15 -4.77
C HIS A 573 2.42 40.86 -4.00
N GLY A 574 1.24 40.77 -3.39
CA GLY A 574 0.73 39.53 -2.81
C GLY A 574 0.71 38.40 -3.85
N PRO A 575 1.10 37.16 -3.49
CA PRO A 575 1.29 36.08 -4.45
C PRO A 575 -0.01 35.74 -5.17
N SER A 576 0.02 35.83 -6.50
CA SER A 576 -1.19 35.70 -7.34
C SER A 576 -1.87 34.35 -7.16
N SER A 577 -3.17 34.36 -6.81
CA SER A 577 -3.96 33.15 -6.63
C SER A 577 -4.03 32.33 -7.92
N SER A 578 -3.65 31.06 -7.87
CA SER A 578 -3.46 30.20 -9.04
C SER A 578 -4.76 29.99 -9.85
N GLY A 579 -4.84 30.61 -11.03
CA GLY A 579 -5.92 30.40 -11.99
C GLY A 579 -5.98 28.96 -12.56
N PRO A 580 -7.04 28.61 -13.32
CA PRO A 580 -7.09 27.34 -14.04
C PRO A 580 -5.94 27.25 -15.07
N LEU A 581 -5.45 26.02 -15.31
CA LEU A 581 -4.35 25.70 -16.24
C LEU A 581 -4.37 26.58 -17.49
N GLY A 582 -3.47 27.57 -17.53
CA GLY A 582 -3.39 28.51 -18.64
C GLY A 582 -3.00 27.77 -19.91
N LEU A 583 -3.79 27.93 -20.98
CA LEU A 583 -3.54 27.32 -22.30
C LEU A 583 -2.10 27.58 -22.79
N ARG A 584 -1.53 28.74 -22.42
CA ARG A 584 -0.11 29.10 -22.65
C ARG A 584 0.88 28.07 -22.11
N LEU A 585 0.71 27.58 -20.87
CA LEU A 585 1.63 26.60 -20.26
C LEU A 585 1.56 25.25 -21.01
N VAL A 586 0.37 24.84 -21.44
CA VAL A 586 0.18 23.62 -22.24
C VAL A 586 0.87 23.77 -23.58
N LEU A 587 0.66 24.88 -24.29
CA LEU A 587 1.31 25.19 -25.57
C LEU A 587 2.85 25.26 -25.45
N GLN A 588 3.36 25.91 -24.40
CA GLN A 588 4.81 25.97 -24.09
C GLN A 588 5.42 24.59 -23.79
N SER A 589 4.61 23.62 -23.36
CA SER A 589 5.06 22.26 -23.05
C SER A 589 5.11 21.33 -24.27
N VAL A 590 4.46 21.69 -25.39
CA VAL A 590 4.39 20.84 -26.61
C VAL A 590 5.77 20.52 -27.21
N PRO A 591 6.73 21.46 -27.35
CA PRO A 591 8.06 21.12 -27.88
C PRO A 591 8.82 20.10 -27.02
N THR A 592 8.63 20.15 -25.70
CA THR A 592 9.20 19.18 -24.75
C THR A 592 8.51 17.81 -24.87
N ALA A 593 7.18 17.79 -25.05
CA ALA A 593 6.43 16.56 -25.27
C ALA A 593 6.85 15.83 -26.56
N LEU A 594 7.10 16.59 -27.65
CA LEU A 594 7.60 16.05 -28.92
C LEU A 594 9.03 15.51 -28.78
N ARG A 595 9.93 16.19 -28.05
CA ARG A 595 11.30 15.70 -27.78
C ARG A 595 11.34 14.41 -26.96
N LYS A 596 10.26 14.06 -26.23
CA LYS A 596 10.14 12.80 -25.48
C LYS A 596 9.69 11.60 -26.34
N LEU A 597 9.42 11.79 -27.64
CA LEU A 597 9.21 10.72 -28.64
C LEU A 597 10.55 10.13 -29.14
N ASP A 598 11.56 10.00 -28.27
CA ASP A 598 12.74 9.19 -28.55
C ASP A 598 12.49 7.78 -27.97
N PRO A 599 12.56 6.70 -28.76
CA PRO A 599 12.47 5.33 -28.26
C PRO A 599 13.41 5.03 -27.08
N ARG A 600 14.56 5.71 -27.00
CA ARG A 600 15.55 5.64 -25.89
C ARG A 600 15.04 6.24 -24.58
N VAL A 601 13.96 7.03 -24.63
CA VAL A 601 13.21 7.51 -23.47
C VAL A 601 11.96 6.65 -23.27
N MET A 602 11.21 6.38 -24.34
CA MET A 602 9.93 5.67 -24.29
C MET A 602 10.03 4.25 -23.74
N TYR A 603 11.11 3.49 -23.97
CA TYR A 603 11.25 2.11 -23.44
C TYR A 603 11.08 2.01 -21.91
N ARG A 604 11.34 3.10 -21.18
CA ARG A 604 11.18 3.17 -19.71
C ARG A 604 9.72 3.22 -19.26
N SER A 605 8.79 3.40 -20.19
CA SER A 605 7.33 3.31 -20.03
C SER A 605 6.78 2.26 -21.00
N PRO A 606 6.77 0.96 -20.64
CA PRO A 606 6.44 -0.13 -21.57
C PRO A 606 5.08 0.03 -22.25
N VAL A 607 4.09 0.56 -21.52
CA VAL A 607 2.75 0.91 -22.02
C VAL A 607 2.85 1.87 -23.22
N MET A 608 3.57 2.98 -23.08
CA MET A 608 3.65 4.01 -24.12
C MET A 608 4.59 3.59 -25.26
N PHE A 609 5.61 2.80 -24.98
CA PHE A 609 6.48 2.21 -26.01
C PHE A 609 5.70 1.27 -26.95
N VAL A 610 4.75 0.48 -26.45
CA VAL A 610 3.86 -0.33 -27.32
C VAL A 610 2.94 0.55 -28.17
N VAL A 611 2.49 1.71 -27.66
CA VAL A 611 1.73 2.70 -28.47
C VAL A 611 2.60 3.33 -29.55
N GLU A 612 3.86 3.68 -29.26
CA GLU A 612 4.83 4.22 -30.21
C GLU A 612 5.14 3.21 -31.33
N VAL A 613 5.46 1.96 -30.98
CA VAL A 613 5.68 0.88 -31.96
C VAL A 613 4.42 0.63 -32.79
N GLY A 614 3.24 0.65 -32.17
CA GLY A 614 1.96 0.57 -32.86
C GLY A 614 1.74 1.72 -33.85
N ALA A 615 2.07 2.96 -33.46
CA ALA A 615 1.99 4.13 -34.32
C ALA A 615 2.93 3.99 -35.55
N VAL A 616 4.18 3.57 -35.34
CA VAL A 616 5.16 3.31 -36.42
C VAL A 616 4.65 2.22 -37.37
N LEU A 617 4.21 1.07 -36.85
CA LEU A 617 3.67 -0.03 -37.68
C LEU A 617 2.45 0.43 -38.48
N THR A 618 1.56 1.23 -37.87
CA THR A 618 0.37 1.76 -38.53
C THR A 618 0.71 2.81 -39.60
N THR A 619 1.68 3.69 -39.36
CA THR A 619 2.21 4.60 -40.38
C THR A 619 2.84 3.84 -41.56
N VAL A 620 3.61 2.78 -41.31
CA VAL A 620 4.16 1.93 -42.38
C VAL A 620 3.05 1.22 -43.18
N SER A 621 1.99 0.75 -42.52
CA SER A 621 0.80 0.24 -43.22
C SER A 621 0.08 1.32 -44.02
N ALA A 622 -0.10 2.52 -43.47
CA ALA A 622 -0.74 3.65 -44.14
C ALA A 622 0.03 4.10 -45.40
N VAL A 623 1.36 4.08 -45.36
CA VAL A 623 2.20 4.35 -46.56
C VAL A 623 2.07 3.24 -47.61
N ARG A 624 1.87 1.97 -47.19
CA ARG A 624 1.76 0.82 -48.12
C ARG A 624 0.39 0.66 -48.78
N SER A 625 -0.71 0.95 -48.08
CA SER A 625 -2.08 0.77 -48.60
C SER A 625 -2.88 2.06 -48.78
N SER A 626 -2.37 3.20 -48.32
CA SER A 626 -2.90 4.57 -48.52
C SER A 626 -4.41 4.76 -48.26
N THR A 627 -4.99 4.00 -47.32
CA THR A 627 -6.40 4.20 -46.91
C THR A 627 -6.51 5.36 -45.92
N VAL A 628 -7.60 6.14 -46.02
CA VAL A 628 -7.87 7.23 -45.06
C VAL A 628 -7.96 6.68 -43.63
N PHE A 629 -8.61 5.53 -43.44
CA PHE A 629 -8.65 4.82 -42.16
C PHE A 629 -7.26 4.59 -41.55
N ALA A 630 -6.29 4.06 -42.31
CA ALA A 630 -4.94 3.81 -41.78
C ALA A 630 -4.22 5.12 -41.40
N TRP A 631 -4.39 6.19 -42.17
CA TRP A 631 -3.83 7.51 -41.84
C TRP A 631 -4.49 8.16 -40.62
N VAL A 632 -5.81 8.04 -40.47
CA VAL A 632 -6.56 8.54 -39.30
C VAL A 632 -6.13 7.79 -38.03
N ILE A 633 -6.06 6.45 -38.07
CA ILE A 633 -5.59 5.68 -36.91
C ILE A 633 -4.12 6.02 -36.60
N ALA A 634 -3.22 6.07 -37.60
CA ALA A 634 -1.83 6.46 -37.38
C ALA A 634 -1.69 7.82 -36.68
N LEU A 635 -2.43 8.83 -37.15
CA LEU A 635 -2.46 10.17 -36.55
C LEU A 635 -2.89 10.11 -35.08
N TRP A 636 -3.98 9.40 -34.74
CA TRP A 636 -4.46 9.32 -33.37
C TRP A 636 -3.58 8.47 -32.45
N LEU A 637 -2.85 7.48 -32.96
CA LEU A 637 -1.81 6.76 -32.20
C LEU A 637 -0.64 7.67 -31.86
N TRP A 638 -0.13 8.46 -32.82
CA TRP A 638 0.90 9.47 -32.54
C TRP A 638 0.42 10.56 -31.57
N LEU A 639 -0.82 11.04 -31.71
CA LEU A 639 -1.42 11.97 -30.75
C LEU A 639 -1.55 11.37 -29.35
N THR A 640 -1.86 10.07 -29.23
CA THR A 640 -1.90 9.36 -27.92
C THR A 640 -0.53 9.41 -27.23
N ALA A 641 0.55 9.14 -27.95
CA ALA A 641 1.92 9.24 -27.43
C ALA A 641 2.29 10.68 -27.05
N VAL A 642 1.96 11.67 -27.90
CA VAL A 642 2.18 13.10 -27.63
C VAL A 642 1.41 13.57 -26.39
N PHE A 643 0.15 13.17 -26.22
CA PHE A 643 -0.67 13.59 -25.07
C PHE A 643 -0.18 12.99 -23.74
N ALA A 644 0.39 11.79 -23.76
CA ALA A 644 1.08 11.23 -22.59
C ALA A 644 2.33 12.04 -22.23
N ASN A 645 3.21 12.29 -23.21
CA ASN A 645 4.41 13.10 -23.00
C ASN A 645 4.08 14.54 -22.59
N LEU A 646 2.94 15.09 -23.04
CA LEU A 646 2.42 16.40 -22.66
C LEU A 646 1.96 16.44 -21.20
N ALA A 647 1.36 15.37 -20.67
CA ALA A 647 1.00 15.29 -19.26
C ALA A 647 2.22 15.44 -18.34
N GLU A 648 3.31 14.74 -18.68
CA GLU A 648 4.57 14.80 -17.93
C GLU A 648 5.27 16.16 -18.14
N ALA A 649 5.31 16.69 -19.37
CA ALA A 649 5.92 18.00 -19.67
C ALA A 649 5.20 19.17 -18.98
N VAL A 650 3.86 19.15 -18.88
CA VAL A 650 3.07 20.17 -18.15
C VAL A 650 3.25 20.05 -16.63
N ALA A 651 3.56 18.85 -16.11
CA ALA A 651 3.91 18.67 -14.71
C ALA A 651 5.28 19.30 -14.39
N GLU A 652 6.32 18.98 -15.17
CA GLU A 652 7.66 19.59 -15.04
C GLU A 652 7.64 21.11 -15.27
N GLY A 653 6.87 21.57 -16.26
CA GLY A 653 6.84 22.96 -16.70
C GLY A 653 6.32 23.94 -15.65
N ARG A 654 5.51 23.48 -14.68
CA ARG A 654 5.10 24.32 -13.54
C ARG A 654 6.25 24.56 -12.57
N GLY A 655 7.01 23.51 -12.25
CA GLY A 655 8.14 23.60 -11.33
C GLY A 655 9.26 24.50 -11.85
N ARG A 656 9.71 24.27 -13.10
CA ARG A 656 10.88 24.98 -13.67
C ARG A 656 10.80 26.51 -13.56
N ALA A 657 9.62 27.11 -13.65
CA ALA A 657 9.43 28.55 -13.50
C ALA A 657 9.85 29.09 -12.12
N GLN A 658 9.66 28.31 -11.04
CA GLN A 658 10.12 28.68 -9.69
C GLN A 658 11.63 28.44 -9.53
N ALA A 659 12.14 27.32 -10.07
CA ALA A 659 13.56 26.99 -10.05
C ALA A 659 14.43 28.02 -10.79
N GLU A 660 13.97 28.54 -11.94
CA GLU A 660 14.70 29.59 -12.67
C GLU A 660 14.87 30.88 -11.86
N THR A 661 13.85 31.30 -11.10
CA THR A 661 13.91 32.49 -10.25
C THR A 661 14.94 32.32 -9.14
N LEU A 662 14.91 31.18 -8.42
CA LEU A 662 15.89 30.85 -7.37
C LEU A 662 17.32 30.78 -7.93
N ARG A 663 17.50 30.21 -9.14
CA ARG A 663 18.80 30.09 -9.80
C ARG A 663 19.41 31.45 -10.17
N ARG A 664 18.60 32.42 -10.59
CA ARG A 664 19.08 33.79 -10.90
C ARG A 664 19.60 34.49 -9.64
N ALA A 665 18.79 34.52 -8.58
CA ALA A 665 19.16 35.15 -7.31
C ALA A 665 20.52 34.66 -6.76
N ARG A 666 20.78 33.34 -6.81
CA ARG A 666 22.07 32.76 -6.37
C ARG A 666 23.26 33.11 -7.29
N THR A 667 23.02 33.28 -8.59
CA THR A 667 24.12 33.45 -9.57
C THR A 667 24.79 34.84 -9.47
N GLU A 668 24.07 35.82 -8.94
CA GLU A 668 24.50 37.22 -8.82
C GLU A 668 25.19 37.52 -7.46
N THR A 669 25.16 36.59 -6.49
CA THR A 669 25.69 36.80 -5.14
C THR A 669 27.24 36.75 -5.08
N THR A 670 27.85 37.75 -4.45
CA THR A 670 29.29 37.80 -4.12
C THR A 670 29.49 37.55 -2.64
N ALA A 671 30.56 36.85 -2.28
CA ALA A 671 30.92 36.47 -0.91
C ALA A 671 32.25 37.10 -0.47
N ARG A 672 32.40 37.38 0.83
CA ARG A 672 33.65 37.82 1.46
C ARG A 672 34.25 36.68 2.27
N ARG A 673 35.27 36.01 1.74
CA ARG A 673 35.89 34.82 2.33
C ARG A 673 37.15 35.18 3.12
N LEU A 674 37.29 34.64 4.33
CA LEU A 674 38.52 34.76 5.13
C LEU A 674 39.62 33.84 4.56
N ALA A 675 40.80 34.39 4.27
CA ALA A 675 41.89 33.65 3.64
C ALA A 675 42.56 32.60 4.54
N GLU A 676 42.61 32.84 5.86
CA GLU A 676 43.36 32.01 6.82
C GLU A 676 42.47 31.39 7.94
N GLY A 677 41.14 31.56 7.83
CA GLY A 677 40.18 31.14 8.85
C GLY A 677 39.97 32.17 9.99
N PRO A 678 39.16 31.84 11.00
CA PRO A 678 38.92 32.72 12.14
C PRO A 678 40.11 32.70 13.11
N VAL A 679 40.60 33.90 13.46
CA VAL A 679 41.68 34.10 14.45
C VAL A 679 41.18 35.11 15.48
N GLU A 680 41.19 34.73 16.76
CA GLU A 680 40.61 35.56 17.83
C GLU A 680 41.24 36.97 17.86
N GLY A 681 40.37 37.98 17.78
CA GLY A 681 40.74 39.39 17.96
C GLY A 681 41.44 40.08 16.78
N HIS A 682 41.57 39.46 15.60
CA HIS A 682 42.27 40.07 14.46
C HIS A 682 41.45 40.05 13.15
N HIS A 683 41.50 41.16 12.39
CA HIS A 683 40.94 41.24 11.04
C HIS A 683 41.78 40.42 10.05
N ALA A 684 41.48 39.12 9.92
CA ALA A 684 42.04 38.29 8.87
C ALA A 684 41.62 38.78 7.47
N ALA A 685 42.46 38.56 6.45
CA ALA A 685 42.26 39.14 5.12
C ALA A 685 41.02 38.57 4.40
N GLU A 686 40.15 39.46 3.92
CA GLU A 686 38.93 39.12 3.15
C GLU A 686 39.19 39.09 1.63
N GLU A 687 38.93 37.96 0.99
CA GLU A 687 38.92 37.78 -0.46
C GLU A 687 37.48 37.85 -0.99
N ARG A 688 37.21 38.67 -2.02
CA ARG A 688 35.91 38.69 -2.70
C ARG A 688 35.84 37.59 -3.77
N VAL A 689 34.98 36.60 -3.54
CA VAL A 689 34.75 35.46 -4.44
C VAL A 689 33.27 35.34 -4.81
N ALA A 690 32.96 34.85 -6.01
CA ALA A 690 31.57 34.55 -6.37
C ALA A 690 31.03 33.40 -5.50
N ALA A 691 29.77 33.47 -5.07
CA ALA A 691 29.14 32.44 -4.22
C ALA A 691 29.21 31.02 -4.82
N SER A 692 29.23 30.91 -6.15
CA SER A 692 29.39 29.67 -6.91
C SER A 692 30.78 29.01 -6.81
N ARG A 693 31.79 29.70 -6.25
CA ARG A 693 33.15 29.20 -6.04
C ARG A 693 33.46 28.77 -4.60
N LEU A 694 32.58 29.08 -3.65
CA LEU A 694 32.72 28.66 -2.25
C LEU A 694 32.76 27.13 -2.13
N ARG A 695 33.51 26.65 -1.13
CA ARG A 695 33.66 25.23 -0.81
C ARG A 695 33.27 24.96 0.64
N GLN A 696 32.84 23.73 0.90
CA GLN A 696 32.65 23.22 2.25
C GLN A 696 33.94 23.43 3.07
N GLY A 697 33.83 24.13 4.21
CA GLY A 697 34.95 24.54 5.06
C GLY A 697 35.48 25.97 4.83
N ASP A 698 35.09 26.65 3.74
CA ASP A 698 35.35 28.10 3.61
C ASP A 698 34.62 28.87 4.73
N HIS A 699 35.24 29.93 5.24
CA HIS A 699 34.62 30.83 6.22
C HIS A 699 34.33 32.17 5.54
N VAL A 700 33.09 32.66 5.66
CA VAL A 700 32.65 33.93 5.05
C VAL A 700 32.15 34.90 6.11
N VAL A 701 32.50 36.18 5.95
CA VAL A 701 31.96 37.29 6.73
C VAL A 701 30.67 37.75 6.07
N VAL A 702 29.63 37.99 6.87
CA VAL A 702 28.38 38.61 6.43
C VAL A 702 27.97 39.67 7.46
N GLU A 703 27.73 40.89 6.99
CA GLU A 703 27.33 42.04 7.82
C GLU A 703 25.90 42.50 7.51
N ALA A 704 25.30 43.28 8.40
CA ALA A 704 23.96 43.83 8.22
C ALA A 704 23.76 44.50 6.84
N GLY A 705 22.77 44.02 6.10
CA GLY A 705 22.45 44.41 4.71
C GLY A 705 22.99 43.45 3.64
N GLU A 706 23.87 42.50 3.98
CA GLU A 706 24.40 41.51 3.02
C GLU A 706 23.59 40.20 2.98
N VAL A 707 23.69 39.51 1.83
CA VAL A 707 23.08 38.19 1.59
C VAL A 707 24.06 37.08 2.00
N ILE A 708 23.59 36.11 2.79
CA ILE A 708 24.37 34.92 3.14
C ILE A 708 24.63 34.10 1.85
N PRO A 709 25.89 33.90 1.42
CA PRO A 709 26.19 33.44 0.07
C PRO A 709 26.06 31.91 -0.14
N GLY A 710 25.91 31.14 0.92
CA GLY A 710 25.74 29.68 0.90
C GLY A 710 25.46 29.14 2.29
N ASP A 711 24.84 27.96 2.37
CA ASP A 711 24.47 27.38 3.67
C ASP A 711 25.71 27.04 4.51
N GLY A 712 25.59 27.28 5.81
CA GLY A 712 26.68 27.10 6.77
C GLY A 712 26.18 27.18 8.20
N ASP A 713 27.10 26.99 9.14
CA ASP A 713 26.85 27.24 10.56
C ASP A 713 27.56 28.53 10.99
N VAL A 714 26.91 29.38 11.78
CA VAL A 714 27.51 30.55 12.42
C VAL A 714 28.52 30.07 13.47
N VAL A 715 29.79 30.44 13.28
CA VAL A 715 30.91 30.08 14.18
C VAL A 715 31.40 31.24 15.03
N GLU A 716 31.07 32.47 14.67
CA GLU A 716 31.41 33.69 15.40
C GLU A 716 30.26 34.69 15.29
N GLY A 717 29.90 35.33 16.41
CA GLY A 717 28.88 36.37 16.47
C GLY A 717 27.46 35.87 16.74
N ILE A 718 26.54 36.85 16.73
CA ILE A 718 25.09 36.71 16.82
C ILE A 718 24.47 37.80 15.94
N ALA A 719 23.40 37.47 15.22
CA ALA A 719 22.71 38.41 14.33
C ALA A 719 21.22 38.06 14.19
N SER A 720 20.42 39.04 13.77
CA SER A 720 19.09 38.80 13.20
C SER A 720 19.18 38.59 11.68
N VAL A 721 18.38 37.66 11.16
CA VAL A 721 18.39 37.24 9.75
C VAL A 721 16.96 37.23 9.19
N ASP A 722 16.80 37.80 8.00
CA ASP A 722 15.57 37.73 7.19
C ASP A 722 15.59 36.45 6.34
N GLU A 723 14.77 35.46 6.71
CA GLU A 723 14.59 34.22 5.95
C GLU A 723 13.40 34.29 4.98
N SER A 724 12.77 35.45 4.78
CA SER A 724 11.55 35.61 3.96
C SER A 724 11.71 35.19 2.50
N ALA A 725 12.94 35.26 1.95
CA ALA A 725 13.28 34.74 0.62
C ALA A 725 13.09 33.22 0.47
N ILE A 726 12.96 32.49 1.60
CA ILE A 726 12.85 31.03 1.67
C ILE A 726 11.56 30.60 2.38
N THR A 727 11.20 31.23 3.50
CA THR A 727 10.00 30.90 4.30
C THR A 727 8.76 31.68 3.85
N GLY A 728 8.94 32.85 3.23
CA GLY A 728 7.86 33.80 2.98
C GLY A 728 7.39 34.60 4.21
N GLU A 729 7.93 34.33 5.40
CA GLU A 729 7.59 35.07 6.63
C GLU A 729 8.56 36.24 6.85
N SER A 730 8.02 37.45 7.06
CA SER A 730 8.80 38.69 7.24
C SER A 730 9.32 38.91 8.68
N ALA A 731 9.35 37.87 9.51
CA ALA A 731 9.77 37.96 10.91
C ALA A 731 11.28 37.63 11.02
N PRO A 732 12.11 38.51 11.62
CA PRO A 732 13.53 38.28 11.75
C PRO A 732 13.83 37.13 12.73
N VAL A 733 14.70 36.20 12.33
CA VAL A 733 15.13 35.05 13.13
C VAL A 733 16.52 35.32 13.71
N VAL A 734 16.73 35.07 15.00
CA VAL A 734 18.05 35.23 15.64
C VAL A 734 18.89 33.97 15.40
N ARG A 735 20.12 34.18 14.93
CA ARG A 735 21.11 33.14 14.58
C ARG A 735 22.40 33.45 15.35
N GLU A 736 22.92 32.45 16.08
CA GLU A 736 23.98 32.63 17.08
C GLU A 736 25.01 31.50 17.04
N SER A 737 26.26 31.80 17.38
CA SER A 737 27.35 30.83 17.43
C SER A 737 27.23 29.88 18.64
N GLY A 738 27.56 28.59 18.43
CA GLY A 738 27.74 27.60 19.51
C GLY A 738 26.48 26.94 20.08
N GLY A 739 25.28 27.22 19.56
CA GLY A 739 24.02 26.57 19.96
C GLY A 739 23.21 26.03 18.77
N ASP A 740 22.07 25.37 19.03
CA ASP A 740 21.25 24.72 17.99
C ASP A 740 20.73 25.68 16.89
N ARG A 741 20.76 27.00 17.14
CA ARG A 741 20.35 28.04 16.19
C ARG A 741 21.44 28.50 15.21
N CYS A 742 22.63 27.92 15.25
CA CYS A 742 23.77 28.34 14.42
C CYS A 742 23.56 28.15 12.90
N ALA A 743 22.71 27.22 12.48
CA ALA A 743 22.52 26.91 11.05
C ALA A 743 21.87 28.08 10.29
N VAL A 744 22.48 28.50 9.18
CA VAL A 744 22.01 29.56 8.27
C VAL A 744 21.99 29.08 6.81
N THR A 745 21.11 29.68 6.00
CA THR A 745 20.79 29.20 4.65
C THR A 745 21.26 30.18 3.58
N GLY A 746 21.78 29.69 2.46
CA GLY A 746 22.20 30.55 1.35
C GLY A 746 21.03 31.29 0.71
N GLY A 747 21.11 32.61 0.61
CA GLY A 747 20.10 33.49 0.01
C GLY A 747 19.27 34.33 1.00
N THR A 748 19.44 34.15 2.31
CA THR A 748 18.80 34.96 3.36
C THR A 748 19.62 36.24 3.64
N VAL A 749 19.02 37.30 4.19
CA VAL A 749 19.70 38.59 4.42
C VAL A 749 20.02 38.78 5.90
N VAL A 750 21.23 39.22 6.24
CA VAL A 750 21.56 39.61 7.63
C VAL A 750 21.00 41.01 7.89
N LEU A 751 20.25 41.18 8.98
CA LEU A 751 19.57 42.44 9.32
C LEU A 751 20.27 43.26 10.40
N SER A 752 21.01 42.60 11.30
CA SER A 752 21.78 43.25 12.36
C SER A 752 23.17 42.64 12.50
N ASP A 753 24.10 43.42 13.07
CA ASP A 753 25.40 42.95 13.54
C ASP A 753 26.30 42.35 12.44
N ARG A 754 27.24 41.47 12.85
CA ARG A 754 28.22 40.79 11.99
C ARG A 754 28.33 39.33 12.44
N ILE A 755 28.31 38.41 11.49
CA ILE A 755 28.53 36.97 11.73
C ILE A 755 29.61 36.41 10.80
N VAL A 756 30.34 35.40 11.30
CA VAL A 756 31.19 34.54 10.46
C VAL A 756 30.49 33.20 10.28
N VAL A 757 30.21 32.86 9.02
CA VAL A 757 29.53 31.63 8.62
C VAL A 757 30.55 30.67 8.03
N LYS A 758 30.59 29.44 8.55
CA LYS A 758 31.41 28.35 8.00
C LYS A 758 30.55 27.52 7.05
N ILE A 759 30.88 27.53 5.76
CA ILE A 759 30.12 26.85 4.71
C ILE A 759 30.10 25.34 4.94
N THR A 760 28.90 24.76 5.08
CA THR A 760 28.69 23.32 5.33
C THR A 760 28.32 22.56 4.06
N SER A 761 27.55 23.17 3.17
CA SER A 761 27.13 22.55 1.89
C SER A 761 28.24 22.55 0.84
N ARG A 762 28.27 21.52 -0.02
CA ARG A 762 29.12 21.48 -1.23
C ARG A 762 28.41 22.14 -2.41
N PRO A 763 29.13 22.66 -3.44
CA PRO A 763 28.50 23.16 -4.67
C PRO A 763 27.65 22.09 -5.36
N GLY A 764 26.38 22.39 -5.67
CA GLY A 764 25.40 21.42 -6.17
C GLY A 764 24.57 20.74 -5.08
N GLU A 765 24.94 20.92 -3.81
CA GLU A 765 24.26 20.33 -2.64
C GLU A 765 23.72 21.40 -1.68
N THR A 766 23.70 22.68 -2.06
CA THR A 766 23.10 23.72 -1.21
C THR A 766 21.60 23.51 -1.04
N PHE A 767 20.99 24.17 -0.05
CA PHE A 767 19.55 24.15 0.17
C PHE A 767 18.78 24.61 -1.08
N ILE A 768 19.22 25.70 -1.72
CA ILE A 768 18.66 26.20 -2.98
C ILE A 768 18.91 25.23 -4.15
N ASP A 769 20.10 24.60 -4.24
CA ASP A 769 20.37 23.59 -5.27
C ASP A 769 19.49 22.34 -5.08
N ARG A 770 19.20 21.94 -3.84
CA ARG A 770 18.26 20.87 -3.48
C ARG A 770 16.82 21.24 -3.89
N MET A 771 16.36 22.47 -3.62
CA MET A 771 15.07 22.95 -4.13
C MET A 771 15.00 22.87 -5.65
N ILE A 772 16.02 23.38 -6.36
CA ILE A 772 16.10 23.33 -7.82
C ILE A 772 16.08 21.88 -8.33
N GLY A 773 16.88 20.98 -7.76
CA GLY A 773 16.96 19.57 -8.19
C GLY A 773 15.69 18.75 -7.97
N LEU A 774 14.93 19.05 -6.90
CA LEU A 774 13.61 18.47 -6.65
C LEU A 774 12.56 19.02 -7.64
N VAL A 775 12.58 20.32 -7.90
CA VAL A 775 11.60 21.05 -8.72
C VAL A 775 11.83 20.84 -10.22
N GLU A 776 13.07 20.67 -10.68
CA GLU A 776 13.41 20.25 -12.05
C GLU A 776 13.18 18.75 -12.28
N GLY A 777 12.93 17.98 -11.22
CA GLY A 777 12.64 16.53 -11.24
C GLY A 777 13.86 15.62 -11.38
N ALA A 778 15.07 16.17 -11.46
CA ALA A 778 16.31 15.44 -11.74
C ALA A 778 16.69 14.43 -10.65
N ALA A 779 16.35 14.71 -9.39
CA ALA A 779 16.61 13.83 -8.25
C ALA A 779 15.53 12.73 -8.03
N ARG A 780 14.50 12.64 -8.88
CA ARG A 780 13.30 11.85 -8.59
C ARG A 780 13.43 10.35 -8.94
N GLY A 781 13.68 9.52 -7.94
CA GLY A 781 13.42 8.08 -8.02
C GLY A 781 11.93 7.75 -8.20
N ARG A 782 11.62 6.62 -8.86
CA ARG A 782 10.24 6.08 -8.90
C ARG A 782 9.83 5.59 -7.51
N THR A 783 8.60 5.83 -7.11
CA THR A 783 8.10 5.40 -5.79
C THR A 783 7.69 3.91 -5.80
N PRO A 784 7.65 3.20 -4.65
CA PRO A 784 7.26 1.78 -4.60
C PRO A 784 5.91 1.48 -5.27
N ASN A 785 4.90 2.32 -5.05
CA ASN A 785 3.59 2.21 -5.71
C ASN A 785 3.67 2.53 -7.21
N GLU A 786 4.47 3.52 -7.63
CA GLU A 786 4.72 3.80 -9.05
C GLU A 786 5.41 2.60 -9.74
N ILE A 787 6.32 1.89 -9.06
CA ILE A 787 6.94 0.67 -9.55
C ILE A 787 5.91 -0.47 -9.63
N ALA A 788 5.17 -0.74 -8.56
CA ALA A 788 4.18 -1.81 -8.50
C ALA A 788 3.04 -1.62 -9.53
N LEU A 789 2.56 -0.38 -9.71
CA LEU A 789 1.57 -0.07 -10.75
C LEU A 789 2.18 -0.21 -12.15
N ASN A 790 3.42 0.22 -12.40
CA ASN A 790 4.08 -0.03 -13.69
C ASN A 790 4.22 -1.54 -13.99
N ILE A 791 4.51 -2.38 -12.99
CA ILE A 791 4.55 -3.84 -13.14
C ILE A 791 3.17 -4.41 -13.50
N LEU A 792 2.12 -3.98 -12.80
CA LEU A 792 0.74 -4.38 -13.10
C LEU A 792 0.32 -3.97 -14.53
N LEU A 793 0.58 -2.71 -14.91
CA LEU A 793 0.24 -2.19 -16.23
C LEU A 793 1.03 -2.89 -17.35
N ALA A 794 2.33 -3.16 -17.15
CA ALA A 794 3.13 -3.94 -18.09
C ALA A 794 2.64 -5.40 -18.21
N SER A 795 2.23 -6.02 -17.10
CA SER A 795 1.67 -7.38 -17.10
C SER A 795 0.36 -7.44 -17.90
N LEU A 796 -0.56 -6.50 -17.67
CA LEU A 796 -1.79 -6.36 -18.44
C LEU A 796 -1.51 -6.06 -19.93
N THR A 797 -0.50 -5.24 -20.24
CA THR A 797 -0.04 -5.00 -21.61
C THR A 797 0.44 -6.27 -22.30
N ILE A 798 1.20 -7.13 -21.62
CA ILE A 798 1.64 -8.42 -22.15
C ILE A 798 0.44 -9.34 -22.41
N VAL A 799 -0.49 -9.44 -21.45
CA VAL A 799 -1.71 -10.24 -21.61
C VAL A 799 -2.53 -9.78 -22.81
N PHE A 800 -2.86 -8.49 -22.91
CA PHE A 800 -3.65 -7.98 -24.05
C PHE A 800 -2.91 -8.10 -25.39
N LEU A 801 -1.59 -7.91 -25.43
CA LEU A 801 -0.79 -8.12 -26.64
C LEU A 801 -0.86 -9.58 -27.10
N ILE A 802 -0.72 -10.54 -26.19
CA ILE A 802 -0.86 -11.98 -26.51
C ILE A 802 -2.29 -12.26 -27.01
N SER A 803 -3.33 -11.81 -26.29
CA SER A 803 -4.72 -12.03 -26.68
C SER A 803 -5.02 -11.53 -28.10
N VAL A 804 -4.57 -10.31 -28.45
CA VAL A 804 -4.81 -9.73 -29.78
C VAL A 804 -3.97 -10.41 -30.87
N VAL A 805 -2.77 -10.89 -30.56
CA VAL A 805 -1.98 -11.71 -31.50
C VAL A 805 -2.64 -13.07 -31.74
N THR A 806 -3.16 -13.74 -30.70
CA THR A 806 -3.90 -15.00 -30.83
C THR A 806 -5.27 -14.86 -31.50
N LEU A 807 -5.85 -13.66 -31.50
CA LEU A 807 -7.12 -13.38 -32.15
C LEU A 807 -7.03 -13.45 -33.68
N GLN A 808 -5.85 -13.19 -34.28
CA GLN A 808 -5.68 -13.24 -35.74
C GLN A 808 -5.79 -14.66 -36.36
N PRO A 809 -5.18 -15.74 -35.83
CA PRO A 809 -5.41 -17.08 -36.35
C PRO A 809 -6.86 -17.57 -36.15
N PHE A 810 -7.53 -17.21 -35.07
CA PHE A 810 -8.97 -17.49 -34.91
C PHE A 810 -9.81 -16.73 -35.96
N ALA A 811 -9.51 -15.45 -36.17
CA ALA A 811 -10.13 -14.66 -37.22
C ALA A 811 -9.86 -15.24 -38.62
N ALA A 812 -8.66 -15.75 -38.89
CA ALA A 812 -8.33 -16.41 -40.15
C ALA A 812 -9.11 -17.71 -40.36
N TYR A 813 -9.25 -18.54 -39.32
CA TYR A 813 -10.07 -19.75 -39.36
C TYR A 813 -11.56 -19.44 -39.65
N ALA A 814 -12.08 -18.36 -39.08
CA ALA A 814 -13.44 -17.88 -39.33
C ALA A 814 -13.63 -17.19 -40.71
N GLY A 815 -12.60 -17.08 -41.56
CA GLY A 815 -12.66 -16.31 -42.81
C GLY A 815 -12.72 -14.78 -42.61
N ALA A 816 -12.47 -14.32 -41.39
CA ALA A 816 -12.62 -12.95 -40.89
C ALA A 816 -11.27 -12.23 -40.67
N THR A 817 -10.24 -12.52 -41.46
CA THR A 817 -8.85 -12.02 -41.25
C THR A 817 -8.79 -10.51 -41.05
N GLN A 818 -8.21 -10.06 -39.93
CA GLN A 818 -8.20 -8.65 -39.55
C GLN A 818 -6.95 -7.93 -40.10
N PRO A 819 -7.06 -6.69 -40.60
CA PRO A 819 -5.89 -5.88 -40.97
C PRO A 819 -5.00 -5.55 -39.77
N LEU A 820 -3.68 -5.42 -39.98
CA LEU A 820 -2.73 -5.04 -38.92
C LEU A 820 -3.13 -3.73 -38.21
N VAL A 821 -3.66 -2.75 -38.96
CA VAL A 821 -4.18 -1.48 -38.43
C VAL A 821 -5.28 -1.70 -37.38
N VAL A 822 -6.16 -2.68 -37.59
CA VAL A 822 -7.27 -3.02 -36.68
C VAL A 822 -6.73 -3.73 -35.43
N LEU A 823 -5.80 -4.66 -35.60
CA LEU A 823 -5.15 -5.35 -34.47
C LEU A 823 -4.35 -4.38 -33.59
N VAL A 824 -3.62 -3.41 -34.19
CA VAL A 824 -2.93 -2.36 -33.43
C VAL A 824 -3.92 -1.41 -32.76
N ALA A 825 -5.00 -1.01 -33.44
CA ALA A 825 -6.05 -0.17 -32.85
C ALA A 825 -6.71 -0.84 -31.64
N LEU A 826 -7.05 -2.14 -31.74
CA LEU A 826 -7.55 -2.94 -30.62
C LEU A 826 -6.52 -3.03 -29.50
N THR A 827 -5.25 -3.35 -29.82
CA THR A 827 -4.16 -3.44 -28.83
C THR A 827 -4.01 -2.15 -28.03
N VAL A 828 -3.94 -1.00 -28.70
CA VAL A 828 -3.80 0.32 -28.03
C VAL A 828 -5.08 0.75 -27.32
N ALA A 829 -6.25 0.30 -27.77
CA ALA A 829 -7.50 0.51 -27.05
C ALA A 829 -7.55 -0.30 -25.74
N LEU A 830 -7.18 -1.58 -25.73
CA LEU A 830 -7.24 -2.43 -24.53
C LEU A 830 -6.12 -2.16 -23.52
N ILE A 831 -4.93 -1.75 -23.99
CA ILE A 831 -3.82 -1.39 -23.11
C ILE A 831 -4.23 -0.19 -22.22
N PRO A 832 -3.88 -0.19 -20.92
CA PRO A 832 -4.25 0.86 -19.97
C PRO A 832 -3.42 2.15 -20.12
N THR A 833 -3.43 2.72 -21.33
CA THR A 833 -2.72 3.96 -21.73
C THR A 833 -3.07 5.14 -20.83
N THR A 834 -4.33 5.27 -20.40
CA THR A 834 -4.83 6.44 -19.66
C THR A 834 -4.11 6.62 -18.33
N ILE A 835 -3.91 5.54 -17.57
CA ILE A 835 -3.16 5.60 -16.30
C ILE A 835 -1.64 5.57 -16.53
N GLY A 836 -1.15 4.81 -17.52
CA GLY A 836 0.28 4.79 -17.89
C GLY A 836 0.83 6.16 -18.32
N ALA A 837 0.00 6.96 -19.00
CA ALA A 837 0.30 8.33 -19.42
C ALA A 837 0.36 9.34 -18.25
N LEU A 838 -0.45 9.14 -17.20
CA LEU A 838 -0.65 10.12 -16.13
C LEU A 838 0.17 9.82 -14.87
N LEU A 839 0.69 8.60 -14.70
CA LEU A 839 1.34 8.14 -13.48
C LEU A 839 2.51 9.03 -13.02
N SER A 840 3.45 9.36 -13.92
CA SER A 840 4.55 10.28 -13.64
C SER A 840 4.05 11.67 -13.22
N ALA A 841 3.07 12.20 -13.95
CA ALA A 841 2.54 13.56 -13.76
C ALA A 841 1.84 13.73 -12.40
N ILE A 842 1.14 12.70 -11.91
CA ILE A 842 0.55 12.68 -10.55
C ILE A 842 1.65 12.76 -9.48
N GLY A 843 2.77 12.05 -9.68
CA GLY A 843 3.90 12.05 -8.75
C GLY A 843 4.60 13.41 -8.70
N ILE A 844 4.96 13.96 -9.86
CA ILE A 844 5.58 15.29 -9.99
C ILE A 844 4.69 16.37 -9.36
N ALA A 845 3.39 16.38 -9.70
CA ALA A 845 2.43 17.32 -9.12
C ALA A 845 2.16 17.12 -7.61
N GLY A 846 2.53 15.97 -7.04
CA GLY A 846 2.50 15.74 -5.60
C GLY A 846 3.64 16.45 -4.87
N MET A 847 4.86 16.39 -5.40
CA MET A 847 6.03 17.07 -4.84
C MET A 847 5.90 18.59 -4.99
N ASP A 848 5.47 19.05 -6.16
CA ASP A 848 5.12 20.45 -6.49
C ASP A 848 4.17 21.07 -5.43
N ARG A 849 3.15 20.32 -4.98
CA ARG A 849 2.21 20.77 -3.93
C ARG A 849 2.81 20.86 -2.53
N LEU A 850 3.87 20.11 -2.20
CA LEU A 850 4.59 20.25 -0.92
C LEU A 850 5.49 21.49 -0.94
N VAL A 851 6.21 21.72 -2.03
CA VAL A 851 7.06 22.92 -2.19
C VAL A 851 6.19 24.19 -2.13
N GLN A 852 4.98 24.16 -2.71
CA GLN A 852 3.97 25.24 -2.60
C GLN A 852 3.34 25.39 -1.19
N ARG A 853 3.68 24.53 -0.24
CA ARG A 853 3.36 24.63 1.20
C ARG A 853 4.62 24.77 2.05
N ASN A 854 5.72 25.20 1.43
CA ASN A 854 7.04 25.35 2.03
C ASN A 854 7.45 24.08 2.82
N VAL A 855 7.31 22.91 2.19
CA VAL A 855 7.85 21.63 2.68
C VAL A 855 8.68 21.01 1.57
N LEU A 856 9.94 20.72 1.85
CA LEU A 856 10.83 20.04 0.93
C LEU A 856 10.85 18.55 1.23
N ALA A 857 10.38 17.73 0.30
CA ALA A 857 10.51 16.28 0.39
C ALA A 857 11.72 15.80 -0.42
N MET A 858 12.71 15.22 0.26
CA MET A 858 13.98 14.78 -0.34
C MET A 858 13.81 13.63 -1.35
N SER A 859 12.65 12.97 -1.34
CA SER A 859 12.26 12.01 -2.38
C SER A 859 10.74 11.90 -2.52
N GLY A 860 10.28 11.46 -3.70
CA GLY A 860 8.87 11.09 -3.91
C GLY A 860 8.41 9.93 -3.01
N ARG A 861 9.33 9.08 -2.52
CA ARG A 861 9.02 8.01 -1.54
C ARG A 861 8.52 8.58 -0.22
N ALA A 862 9.12 9.67 0.27
CA ALA A 862 8.67 10.32 1.49
C ALA A 862 7.22 10.84 1.35
N VAL A 863 6.89 11.49 0.23
CA VAL A 863 5.54 12.01 -0.08
C VAL A 863 4.49 10.90 -0.11
N GLU A 864 4.88 9.72 -0.62
CA GLU A 864 4.03 8.54 -0.67
C GLU A 864 3.84 7.88 0.69
N ALA A 865 4.93 7.70 1.44
CA ALA A 865 4.90 7.15 2.80
C ALA A 865 4.07 8.03 3.74
N ALA A 866 4.18 9.37 3.63
CA ALA A 866 3.34 10.34 4.34
C ALA A 866 1.83 10.12 4.13
N GLY A 867 1.45 9.66 2.93
CA GLY A 867 0.06 9.30 2.64
C GLY A 867 -0.43 8.06 3.39
N ASP A 868 0.47 7.18 3.85
CA ASP A 868 0.15 5.87 4.42
C ASP A 868 0.63 5.68 5.88
N VAL A 869 1.10 6.76 6.52
CA VAL A 869 1.44 6.85 7.95
C VAL A 869 0.30 6.29 8.82
N ASN A 870 0.68 5.55 9.85
CA ASN A 870 -0.23 4.95 10.83
C ASN A 870 0.01 5.49 12.24
N THR A 871 1.25 5.87 12.55
CA THR A 871 1.64 6.47 13.84
C THR A 871 2.53 7.68 13.59
N LEU A 872 2.19 8.80 14.22
CA LEU A 872 2.96 10.04 14.21
C LEU A 872 3.58 10.27 15.58
N LEU A 873 4.91 10.22 15.63
CA LEU A 873 5.71 10.59 16.78
C LEU A 873 6.03 12.09 16.69
N LEU A 874 5.78 12.83 17.77
CA LEU A 874 6.14 14.24 17.87
C LEU A 874 7.00 14.42 19.12
N ASP A 875 8.14 15.10 19.02
CA ASP A 875 8.72 15.67 20.24
C ASP A 875 7.77 16.73 20.83
N LYS A 876 7.84 16.94 22.13
CA LYS A 876 7.06 17.96 22.82
C LYS A 876 7.63 19.36 22.60
N THR A 877 8.95 19.53 22.68
CA THR A 877 9.61 20.84 22.74
C THR A 877 9.70 21.45 21.36
N GLY A 878 9.37 22.74 21.22
CA GLY A 878 9.39 23.46 19.92
C GLY A 878 8.33 23.02 18.91
N THR A 879 7.84 21.77 19.01
CA THR A 879 6.85 21.14 18.16
C THR A 879 5.44 21.32 18.73
N ILE A 880 5.02 20.57 19.77
CA ILE A 880 3.67 20.68 20.37
C ILE A 880 3.49 21.99 21.15
N THR A 881 4.54 22.39 21.86
CA THR A 881 4.57 23.57 22.72
C THR A 881 5.35 24.72 22.08
N LEU A 882 5.28 25.91 22.68
CA LEU A 882 6.12 27.06 22.31
C LEU A 882 7.61 26.87 22.67
N GLY A 883 7.99 25.75 23.31
CA GLY A 883 9.37 25.36 23.60
C GLY A 883 10.05 26.11 24.74
N ASN A 884 9.43 27.17 25.25
CA ASN A 884 9.89 27.93 26.42
C ASN A 884 8.81 27.88 27.50
N ARG A 885 9.20 27.60 28.75
CA ARG A 885 8.26 27.63 29.89
C ARG A 885 7.92 29.09 30.21
N GLN A 886 6.64 29.46 30.08
CA GLN A 886 6.17 30.81 30.33
C GLN A 886 5.37 30.90 31.62
N ALA A 887 5.48 32.04 32.31
CA ALA A 887 4.63 32.36 33.45
C ALA A 887 3.15 32.41 33.02
N THR A 888 2.31 31.67 33.73
CA THR A 888 0.86 31.56 33.46
C THR A 888 -0.03 32.01 34.61
N ALA A 889 0.47 31.98 35.85
CA ALA A 889 -0.24 32.50 37.02
C ALA A 889 0.74 32.92 38.13
N PHE A 890 0.32 33.90 38.92
CA PHE A 890 0.89 34.23 40.22
C PHE A 890 0.08 33.55 41.32
N LEU A 891 0.74 32.93 42.30
CA LEU A 891 0.13 32.15 43.39
C LEU A 891 0.70 32.61 44.74
N PRO A 892 0.04 33.54 45.45
CA PRO A 892 0.52 34.08 46.73
C PRO A 892 0.34 33.09 47.88
N VAL A 893 1.19 33.21 48.90
CA VAL A 893 0.94 32.54 50.20
C VAL A 893 -0.17 33.26 50.96
N GLU A 894 -0.78 32.58 51.94
CA GLU A 894 -1.86 33.16 52.73
C GLU A 894 -1.43 34.48 53.40
N GLY A 895 -2.28 35.51 53.29
CA GLY A 895 -2.00 36.85 53.80
C GLY A 895 -1.22 37.79 52.87
N VAL A 896 -0.69 37.33 51.72
CA VAL A 896 0.03 38.21 50.77
C VAL A 896 -0.90 38.68 49.63
N PRO A 897 -1.02 40.00 49.36
CA PRO A 897 -1.77 40.51 48.23
C PRO A 897 -1.18 40.08 46.87
N MET A 898 -2.03 39.70 45.92
CA MET A 898 -1.61 39.32 44.55
C MET A 898 -0.76 40.39 43.86
N ALA A 899 -1.08 41.68 44.05
CA ALA A 899 -0.34 42.79 43.48
C ALA A 899 1.08 42.94 44.07
N GLU A 900 1.28 42.57 45.34
CA GLU A 900 2.58 42.60 46.02
C GLU A 900 3.50 41.50 45.50
N LEU A 901 2.95 40.30 45.28
CA LEU A 901 3.65 39.22 44.58
C LEU A 901 4.00 39.61 43.13
N ALA A 902 3.07 40.23 42.40
CA ALA A 902 3.30 40.61 41.00
C ALA A 902 4.37 41.70 40.82
N ASP A 903 4.37 42.75 41.66
CA ASP A 903 5.43 43.77 41.68
C ASP A 903 6.77 43.15 42.05
N ALA A 904 6.83 42.33 43.11
CA ALA A 904 8.05 41.66 43.52
C ALA A 904 8.59 40.68 42.47
N ALA A 905 7.71 39.93 41.80
CA ALA A 905 8.07 39.01 40.72
C ALA A 905 8.54 39.76 39.46
N GLN A 906 7.94 40.90 39.12
CA GLN A 906 8.39 41.74 38.01
C GLN A 906 9.77 42.33 38.32
N LEU A 907 9.94 43.00 39.46
CA LEU A 907 11.19 43.66 39.86
C LEU A 907 12.37 42.67 39.94
N SER A 908 12.15 41.49 40.50
CA SER A 908 13.15 40.41 40.53
C SER A 908 13.38 39.70 39.19
N SER A 909 12.74 40.15 38.11
CA SER A 909 12.88 39.60 36.74
C SER A 909 13.33 40.62 35.70
N ILE A 910 13.58 41.88 36.06
CA ILE A 910 14.05 42.91 35.10
C ILE A 910 15.43 42.54 34.53
N ALA A 911 16.40 42.21 35.40
CA ALA A 911 17.72 41.71 35.01
C ALA A 911 17.78 40.19 34.79
N ASP A 912 16.63 39.54 34.52
CA ASP A 912 16.55 38.12 34.20
C ASP A 912 16.23 37.95 32.71
N GLU A 913 17.28 37.96 31.90
CA GLU A 913 17.20 37.87 30.44
C GLU A 913 16.69 36.52 29.90
N THR A 914 16.51 35.52 30.77
CA THR A 914 15.98 34.21 30.40
C THR A 914 14.57 34.32 29.80
N PRO A 915 14.14 33.37 28.94
CA PRO A 915 12.76 33.28 28.48
C PRO A 915 11.75 33.27 29.65
N GLU A 916 12.10 32.57 30.73
CA GLU A 916 11.38 32.50 31.99
C GLU A 916 11.22 33.89 32.63
N GLY A 917 12.32 34.61 32.87
CA GLY A 917 12.33 35.95 33.47
C GLY A 917 11.55 36.97 32.63
N ARG A 918 11.83 37.02 31.32
CA ARG A 918 11.10 37.87 30.36
C ARG A 918 9.59 37.56 30.35
N SER A 919 9.18 36.30 30.45
CA SER A 919 7.75 35.92 30.50
C SER A 919 7.04 36.46 31.76
N ILE A 920 7.73 36.57 32.88
CA ILE A 920 7.18 37.09 34.15
C ILE A 920 6.93 38.60 34.05
N VAL A 921 7.86 39.35 33.46
CA VAL A 921 7.68 40.79 33.21
C VAL A 921 6.50 41.04 32.28
N VAL A 922 6.32 40.19 31.25
CA VAL A 922 5.16 40.23 30.34
C VAL A 922 3.85 39.90 31.07
N LEU A 923 3.80 38.86 31.91
CA LEU A 923 2.61 38.49 32.67
C LEU A 923 2.18 39.60 33.64
N ALA A 924 3.11 40.13 34.42
CA ALA A 924 2.87 41.23 35.37
C ALA A 924 2.34 42.50 34.67
N LYS A 925 2.89 42.82 33.49
CA LYS A 925 2.41 43.93 32.65
C LYS A 925 1.02 43.67 32.07
N ARG A 926 0.69 42.43 31.69
CA ARG A 926 -0.60 42.04 31.09
C ARG A 926 -1.75 42.05 32.11
N GLU A 927 -1.53 41.48 33.29
CA GLU A 927 -2.63 41.15 34.22
C GLU A 927 -2.74 42.11 35.41
N HIS A 928 -1.65 42.81 35.75
CA HIS A 928 -1.63 43.79 36.85
C HIS A 928 -1.29 45.21 36.38
N ALA A 929 -1.24 45.45 35.06
CA ALA A 929 -0.95 46.73 34.41
C ALA A 929 0.37 47.40 34.85
N LEU A 930 1.29 46.64 35.46
CA LEU A 930 2.56 47.15 35.99
C LEU A 930 3.48 47.56 34.83
N ARG A 931 3.71 48.87 34.69
CA ARG A 931 4.73 49.41 33.76
C ARG A 931 6.09 48.78 34.10
N GLY A 932 6.73 48.17 33.10
CA GLY A 932 8.12 47.77 33.22
C GLY A 932 8.98 49.00 33.43
N ARG A 933 9.72 49.02 34.54
CA ARG A 933 10.68 50.08 34.89
C ARG A 933 12.01 49.75 34.24
N ALA A 934 12.71 50.74 33.69
CA ALA A 934 14.03 50.56 33.11
C ALA A 934 15.12 50.45 34.19
N GLU A 935 16.25 49.82 33.88
CA GLU A 935 17.46 49.97 34.68
C GLU A 935 17.86 51.46 34.67
N GLY A 936 17.93 52.08 35.85
CA GLY A 936 18.13 53.52 36.02
C GLY A 936 16.86 54.36 36.30
N GLU A 937 15.64 53.80 36.28
CA GLU A 937 14.44 54.50 36.78
C GLU A 937 14.28 54.42 38.33
N LEU A 938 15.22 53.76 39.02
CA LEU A 938 15.25 53.62 40.47
C LEU A 938 16.68 53.88 40.97
N ASP A 939 16.96 55.11 41.42
CA ASP A 939 18.29 55.54 41.95
C ASP A 939 18.79 54.69 43.14
N HIS A 940 17.88 53.93 43.76
CA HIS A 940 18.10 53.10 44.94
C HIS A 940 18.11 51.59 44.65
N ALA A 941 18.20 51.16 43.39
CA ALA A 941 18.11 49.75 42.98
C ALA A 941 19.44 49.17 42.47
N SER A 942 19.88 48.06 43.06
CA SER A 942 20.97 47.21 42.58
C SER A 942 20.41 45.88 42.09
N PHE A 943 20.41 45.66 40.77
CA PHE A 943 19.89 44.44 40.16
C PHE A 943 20.85 43.26 40.30
N VAL A 944 20.30 42.07 40.48
CA VAL A 944 21.04 40.81 40.61
C VAL A 944 20.66 39.91 39.42
N PRO A 945 21.52 39.77 38.40
CA PRO A 945 21.19 38.98 37.22
C PRO A 945 21.06 37.49 37.56
N PHE A 946 20.35 36.75 36.72
CA PHE A 946 20.25 35.30 36.85
C PHE A 946 21.62 34.63 36.64
N THR A 947 21.95 33.63 37.46
CA THR A 947 23.09 32.73 37.21
C THR A 947 22.69 31.27 37.39
N ALA A 948 23.28 30.37 36.60
CA ALA A 948 23.02 28.93 36.70
C ALA A 948 23.49 28.32 38.03
N GLN A 949 24.44 28.97 38.70
CA GLN A 949 25.00 28.59 40.00
C GLN A 949 24.05 28.93 41.15
N THR A 950 23.45 30.13 41.16
CA THR A 950 22.46 30.54 42.18
C THR A 950 21.07 29.96 41.89
N ARG A 951 20.71 29.81 40.61
CA ARG A 951 19.36 29.50 40.10
C ARG A 951 18.29 30.49 40.58
N MET A 952 18.71 31.74 40.79
CA MET A 952 17.84 32.85 41.18
C MET A 952 18.39 34.19 40.68
N SER A 953 17.48 35.11 40.39
CA SER A 953 17.69 36.51 40.04
C SER A 953 17.06 37.41 41.12
N GLY A 954 17.24 38.73 41.03
CA GLY A 954 16.63 39.65 41.97
C GLY A 954 16.92 41.13 41.79
N VAL A 955 16.53 41.88 42.81
CA VAL A 955 16.94 43.27 43.03
C VAL A 955 17.13 43.51 44.53
N ASP A 956 18.10 44.33 44.88
CA ASP A 956 18.23 44.94 46.20
C ASP A 956 17.83 46.41 46.10
N LEU A 957 16.84 46.82 46.88
CA LEU A 957 16.41 48.21 47.03
C LEU A 957 16.93 48.72 48.37
N ASP A 958 17.61 49.88 48.40
CA ASP A 958 18.22 50.44 49.62
C ASP A 958 18.04 51.98 49.64
N ASP A 959 17.08 52.46 50.43
CA ASP A 959 16.74 53.90 50.54
C ASP A 959 17.46 54.63 51.69
N GLY A 960 18.33 53.93 52.43
CA GLY A 960 19.03 54.47 53.60
C GLY A 960 18.22 54.50 54.91
N GLN A 961 16.97 54.03 54.91
CA GLN A 961 16.17 53.73 56.11
C GLN A 961 15.76 52.24 56.15
N GLU A 962 15.44 51.68 54.99
CA GLU A 962 14.97 50.31 54.79
C GLU A 962 15.67 49.69 53.57
N ARG A 963 16.23 48.49 53.77
CA ARG A 963 16.79 47.66 52.69
C ARG A 963 15.87 46.49 52.42
N ARG A 964 15.36 46.40 51.18
CA ARG A 964 14.44 45.37 50.68
C ARG A 964 15.10 44.56 49.58
N CYS A 965 15.57 43.37 49.92
CA CYS A 965 16.11 42.40 48.97
C CYS A 965 14.99 41.48 48.45
N LEU A 966 14.80 41.43 47.14
CA LEU A 966 13.83 40.55 46.46
C LEU A 966 14.56 39.49 45.64
N ARG A 967 14.15 38.23 45.75
CA ARG A 967 14.71 37.11 44.95
C ARG A 967 13.61 36.25 44.35
N LYS A 968 13.79 35.87 43.09
CA LYS A 968 12.95 34.91 42.36
C LYS A 968 13.85 33.80 41.81
N GLY A 969 13.43 32.55 41.92
CA GLY A 969 14.22 31.44 41.40
C GLY A 969 13.68 30.06 41.73
N ALA A 970 14.50 29.03 41.50
CA ALA A 970 14.16 27.65 41.80
C ALA A 970 13.77 27.50 43.28
N ALA A 971 12.69 26.76 43.55
CA ALA A 971 12.11 26.64 44.89
C ALA A 971 13.16 26.30 45.96
N THR A 972 14.05 25.33 45.72
CA THR A 972 15.12 24.95 46.65
C THR A 972 16.10 26.09 46.96
N SER A 973 16.51 26.88 45.97
CA SER A 973 17.40 28.03 46.15
C SER A 973 16.75 29.12 47.01
N VAL A 974 15.49 29.48 46.72
CA VAL A 974 14.80 30.56 47.43
C VAL A 974 14.35 30.12 48.83
N LEU A 975 13.90 28.88 49.02
CA LEU A 975 13.67 28.32 50.37
C LEU A 975 14.95 28.32 51.21
N HIS A 976 16.10 27.98 50.62
CA HIS A 976 17.39 28.03 51.32
C HIS A 976 17.78 29.47 51.69
N TRP A 977 17.66 30.41 50.75
CA TRP A 977 18.00 31.83 50.96
C TRP A 977 17.11 32.52 52.02
N VAL A 978 15.79 32.29 52.01
CA VAL A 978 14.86 32.81 53.03
C VAL A 978 15.16 32.20 54.41
N ARG A 979 15.43 30.88 54.49
CA ARG A 979 15.80 30.21 55.76
C ARG A 979 17.13 30.72 56.31
N GLN A 980 18.17 30.86 55.49
CA GLN A 980 19.44 31.48 55.89
C GLN A 980 19.29 32.95 56.32
N SER A 981 18.22 33.62 55.88
CA SER A 981 17.88 34.99 56.26
C SER A 981 17.03 35.09 57.53
N GLY A 982 16.78 33.97 58.23
CA GLY A 982 15.99 33.93 59.47
C GLY A 982 14.48 33.80 59.26
N GLY A 983 14.01 33.52 58.04
CA GLY A 983 12.59 33.39 57.73
C GLY A 983 11.98 32.08 58.26
N PRO A 984 10.73 32.11 58.77
CA PRO A 984 10.05 30.93 59.28
C PRO A 984 9.72 29.93 58.14
N PRO A 985 9.57 28.63 58.47
CA PRO A 985 9.03 27.67 57.53
C PRO A 985 7.53 27.92 57.32
N ALA A 986 7.17 28.62 56.23
CA ALA A 986 5.78 28.72 55.79
C ALA A 986 5.27 27.33 55.35
N PRO A 987 4.11 26.84 55.86
CA PRO A 987 3.54 25.57 55.41
C PRO A 987 3.08 25.65 53.95
N ASP A 988 2.43 26.76 53.58
CA ASP A 988 1.54 26.83 52.42
C ASP A 988 2.30 26.99 51.10
N ILE A 989 3.51 27.56 51.14
CA ILE A 989 4.42 27.58 49.99
C ILE A 989 4.86 26.15 49.59
N GLY A 990 4.84 25.20 50.53
CA GLY A 990 5.05 23.78 50.24
C GLY A 990 3.94 23.24 49.36
N GLY A 991 2.68 23.41 49.79
CA GLY A 991 1.49 23.02 49.04
C GLY A 991 1.44 23.67 47.65
N ILE A 992 1.65 24.99 47.55
CA ILE A 992 1.68 25.70 46.27
C ILE A 992 2.76 25.15 45.31
N VAL A 993 3.97 24.86 45.82
CA VAL A 993 5.04 24.25 45.02
C VAL A 993 4.69 22.83 44.57
N GLU A 994 4.05 22.05 45.44
CA GLU A 994 3.64 20.66 45.19
C GLU A 994 2.47 20.59 44.20
N ASP A 995 1.46 21.45 44.32
CA ASP A 995 0.32 21.61 43.41
C ASP A 995 0.76 22.04 42.00
N ILE A 996 1.66 23.04 41.89
CA ILE A 996 2.23 23.46 40.60
C ILE A 996 2.96 22.28 39.95
N SER A 997 3.74 21.53 40.72
CA SER A 997 4.51 20.37 40.22
C SER A 997 3.61 19.20 39.82
N ALA A 998 2.54 18.94 40.58
CA ALA A 998 1.53 17.92 40.27
C ALA A 998 0.70 18.28 39.03
N GLY A 999 0.43 19.57 38.82
CA GLY A 999 -0.14 20.12 37.58
C GLY A 999 0.83 20.11 36.38
N GLY A 1000 2.06 19.60 36.56
CA GLY A 1000 3.07 19.48 35.52
C GLY A 1000 3.91 20.75 35.27
N GLY A 1001 3.65 21.83 36.02
CA GLY A 1001 4.36 23.10 35.91
C GLY A 1001 5.70 23.14 36.65
N THR A 1002 6.46 24.21 36.43
CA THR A 1002 7.69 24.54 37.15
C THR A 1002 7.42 25.71 38.11
N PRO A 1003 7.55 25.53 39.43
CA PRO A 1003 7.36 26.62 40.40
C PRO A 1003 8.65 27.44 40.58
N LEU A 1004 8.60 28.73 40.26
CA LEU A 1004 9.62 29.69 40.67
C LEU A 1004 9.12 30.47 41.88
N VAL A 1005 9.75 30.26 43.04
CA VAL A 1005 9.35 30.88 44.31
C VAL A 1005 9.88 32.31 44.37
N VAL A 1006 9.07 33.23 44.92
CA VAL A 1006 9.42 34.63 45.16
C VAL A 1006 9.54 34.85 46.67
N GLY A 1007 10.71 35.31 47.10
CA GLY A 1007 11.04 35.57 48.49
C GLY A 1007 11.55 36.99 48.71
N GLU A 1008 11.38 37.47 49.93
CA GLU A 1008 11.74 38.82 50.36
C GLU A 1008 12.53 38.76 51.66
N VAL A 1009 13.54 39.63 51.77
CA VAL A 1009 14.27 39.92 53.01
C VAL A 1009 14.21 41.43 53.21
N LEU A 1010 13.65 41.85 54.35
CA LEU A 1010 13.54 43.24 54.77
C LEU A 1010 14.50 43.49 55.93
N GLN A 1011 15.20 44.62 55.89
CA GLN A 1011 16.05 45.09 56.97
C GLN A 1011 15.75 46.56 57.28
N ARG A 1012 15.17 46.81 58.45
CA ARG A 1012 14.66 48.11 58.90
C ARG A 1012 15.00 48.31 60.38
N GLU A 1013 15.48 49.49 60.76
CA GLU A 1013 15.80 49.83 62.17
C GLU A 1013 16.71 48.78 62.87
N GLY A 1014 17.64 48.18 62.10
CA GLY A 1014 18.55 47.12 62.58
C GLY A 1014 17.91 45.72 62.76
N ARG A 1015 16.59 45.58 62.59
CA ARG A 1015 15.90 44.27 62.56
C ARG A 1015 15.86 43.74 61.13
N ARG A 1016 16.13 42.44 60.98
CA ARG A 1016 15.99 41.68 59.72
C ARG A 1016 14.81 40.72 59.83
N SER A 1017 13.96 40.71 58.82
CA SER A 1017 12.90 39.71 58.63
C SER A 1017 13.01 39.11 57.23
N ALA A 1018 12.47 37.91 57.05
CA ALA A 1018 12.47 37.23 55.77
C ALA A 1018 11.17 36.42 55.61
N ARG A 1019 10.55 36.49 54.43
CA ARG A 1019 9.27 35.80 54.14
C ARG A 1019 9.20 35.32 52.69
N PHE A 1020 8.30 34.38 52.46
CA PHE A 1020 7.85 34.02 51.12
C PHE A 1020 6.70 34.96 50.72
N LEU A 1021 6.66 35.37 49.44
CA LEU A 1021 5.53 36.13 48.89
C LEU A 1021 4.58 35.22 48.09
N GLY A 1022 5.11 34.15 47.49
CA GLY A 1022 4.35 33.19 46.70
C GLY A 1022 5.24 32.44 45.72
N ALA A 1023 4.61 31.83 44.71
CA ALA A 1023 5.27 31.25 43.56
C ALA A 1023 4.67 31.78 42.25
N VAL A 1024 5.47 31.74 41.19
CA VAL A 1024 5.00 31.86 39.82
C VAL A 1024 4.87 30.45 39.24
N HIS A 1025 3.71 30.14 38.66
CA HIS A 1025 3.51 28.93 37.88
C HIS A 1025 4.02 29.15 36.46
N LEU A 1026 5.15 28.53 36.12
CA LEU A 1026 5.63 28.46 34.75
C LEU A 1026 5.17 27.16 34.09
N LYS A 1027 4.56 27.28 32.92
CA LYS A 1027 4.02 26.16 32.15
C LYS A 1027 4.63 26.16 30.75
N ASP A 1028 4.89 24.99 30.19
CA ASP A 1028 5.23 24.87 28.78
C ASP A 1028 3.93 24.97 27.96
N VAL A 1029 3.75 26.07 27.23
CA VAL A 1029 2.44 26.44 26.68
C VAL A 1029 2.20 25.71 25.35
N VAL A 1030 1.13 24.91 25.32
CA VAL A 1030 0.64 24.20 24.12
C VAL A 1030 0.23 25.19 23.03
N LYS A 1031 0.60 24.92 21.77
CA LYS A 1031 0.29 25.82 20.65
C LYS A 1031 -1.22 25.92 20.37
N PRO A 1032 -1.75 27.13 20.06
CA PRO A 1032 -3.17 27.32 19.72
C PRO A 1032 -3.63 26.41 18.57
N GLY A 1033 -4.82 25.81 18.72
CA GLY A 1033 -5.45 24.98 17.69
C GLY A 1033 -4.87 23.58 17.49
N ILE A 1034 -3.86 23.15 18.27
CA ILE A 1034 -3.23 21.83 18.07
C ILE A 1034 -4.18 20.66 18.41
N ARG A 1035 -5.18 20.89 19.27
CA ARG A 1035 -6.11 19.86 19.73
C ARG A 1035 -7.06 19.43 18.62
N GLU A 1036 -7.65 20.40 17.93
CA GLU A 1036 -8.48 20.20 16.74
C GLU A 1036 -7.69 19.48 15.64
N ARG A 1037 -6.38 19.78 15.52
CA ARG A 1037 -5.47 19.12 14.58
C ARG A 1037 -5.18 17.66 14.95
N PHE A 1038 -4.97 17.33 16.22
CA PHE A 1038 -4.85 15.94 16.64
C PHE A 1038 -6.17 15.17 16.47
N ASP A 1039 -7.34 15.80 16.68
CA ASP A 1039 -8.63 15.18 16.38
C ASP A 1039 -8.89 15.00 14.87
N GLU A 1040 -8.38 15.85 13.98
CA GLU A 1040 -8.35 15.61 12.53
C GLU A 1040 -7.50 14.39 12.16
N LEU A 1041 -6.34 14.20 12.79
CA LEU A 1041 -5.47 13.02 12.61
C LEU A 1041 -6.13 11.73 13.13
N ARG A 1042 -6.75 11.79 14.32
CA ARG A 1042 -7.53 10.69 14.90
C ARG A 1042 -8.65 10.24 13.97
N GLN A 1043 -9.39 11.20 13.38
CA GLN A 1043 -10.43 10.94 12.38
C GLN A 1043 -9.89 10.39 11.05
N ALA A 1044 -8.64 10.69 10.70
CA ALA A 1044 -7.93 10.08 9.56
C ALA A 1044 -7.40 8.67 9.87
N GLY A 1045 -7.47 8.21 11.12
CA GLY A 1045 -6.99 6.91 11.56
C GLY A 1045 -5.48 6.85 11.79
N ILE A 1046 -4.88 7.97 12.23
CA ILE A 1046 -3.46 8.08 12.62
C ILE A 1046 -3.40 8.22 14.14
N ARG A 1047 -2.63 7.36 14.81
CA ARG A 1047 -2.34 7.47 16.24
C ARG A 1047 -1.21 8.49 16.45
N THR A 1048 -1.36 9.35 17.43
CA THR A 1048 -0.40 10.39 17.81
C THR A 1048 0.29 10.02 19.11
N VAL A 1049 1.61 10.16 19.18
CA VAL A 1049 2.40 9.88 20.39
C VAL A 1049 3.35 11.04 20.64
N MET A 1050 3.24 11.65 21.82
CA MET A 1050 4.17 12.66 22.27
C MET A 1050 5.42 12.00 22.88
N ILE A 1051 6.60 12.50 22.55
CA ILE A 1051 7.87 12.11 23.15
C ILE A 1051 8.40 13.30 23.94
N THR A 1052 8.85 13.09 25.17
CA THR A 1052 9.49 14.15 25.98
C THR A 1052 10.51 13.58 26.96
N GLY A 1053 11.49 14.40 27.32
CA GLY A 1053 12.38 14.18 28.47
C GLY A 1053 11.80 14.68 29.81
N ASP A 1054 10.63 15.34 29.81
CA ASP A 1054 9.92 15.68 31.05
C ASP A 1054 9.42 14.40 31.77
N ASN A 1055 9.17 14.53 33.07
CA ASN A 1055 8.65 13.45 33.92
C ASN A 1055 7.20 13.03 33.52
N PRO A 1056 6.71 11.85 33.96
CA PRO A 1056 5.39 11.33 33.57
C PRO A 1056 4.19 12.20 33.96
N LEU A 1057 4.26 13.04 34.99
CA LEU A 1057 3.16 13.92 35.40
C LEU A 1057 3.06 15.13 34.45
N THR A 1058 4.18 15.81 34.21
CA THR A 1058 4.27 16.90 33.22
C THR A 1058 3.91 16.42 31.82
N ALA A 1059 4.42 15.26 31.39
CA ALA A 1059 4.10 14.67 30.11
C ALA A 1059 2.59 14.37 29.98
N ARG A 1060 1.98 13.80 31.04
CA ARG A 1060 0.54 13.53 31.04
C ARG A 1060 -0.32 14.80 30.97
N ALA A 1061 0.01 15.82 31.75
CA ALA A 1061 -0.74 17.08 31.76
C ALA A 1061 -0.76 17.76 30.38
N ILE A 1062 0.39 17.80 29.70
CA ILE A 1062 0.52 18.35 28.34
C ILE A 1062 -0.20 17.45 27.32
N ALA A 1063 -0.13 16.12 27.47
CA ALA A 1063 -0.85 15.19 26.59
C ALA A 1063 -2.38 15.33 26.68
N GLU A 1064 -2.94 15.47 27.88
CA GLU A 1064 -4.38 15.65 28.11
C GLU A 1064 -4.89 17.02 27.64
N GLU A 1065 -4.07 18.08 27.74
CA GLU A 1065 -4.37 19.42 27.23
C GLU A 1065 -4.30 19.50 25.69
N ALA A 1066 -3.21 19.01 25.10
CA ALA A 1066 -3.05 18.99 23.65
C ALA A 1066 -3.98 17.96 22.98
N GLY A 1067 -4.41 16.91 23.70
CA GLY A 1067 -5.31 15.88 23.19
C GLY A 1067 -4.62 14.76 22.41
N VAL A 1068 -3.36 14.47 22.69
CA VAL A 1068 -2.57 13.40 22.05
C VAL A 1068 -3.15 12.02 22.42
N ASP A 1069 -2.98 10.99 21.58
CA ASP A 1069 -3.49 9.64 21.92
C ASP A 1069 -2.67 8.93 23.00
N ASP A 1070 -1.36 9.20 23.07
CA ASP A 1070 -0.40 8.49 23.93
C ASP A 1070 0.85 9.35 24.19
N PHE A 1071 1.70 8.96 25.16
CA PHE A 1071 2.98 9.63 25.41
C PHE A 1071 4.10 8.72 25.94
N LEU A 1072 5.34 9.10 25.64
CA LEU A 1072 6.57 8.54 26.17
C LEU A 1072 7.32 9.64 26.94
N ALA A 1073 7.35 9.52 28.26
CA ALA A 1073 8.07 10.40 29.18
C ALA A 1073 9.49 9.90 29.45
N GLU A 1074 10.37 10.79 29.95
CA GLU A 1074 11.77 10.51 30.32
C GLU A 1074 12.58 9.80 29.20
N ALA A 1075 12.23 10.08 27.93
CA ALA A 1075 12.67 9.30 26.77
C ALA A 1075 14.16 9.53 26.39
N THR A 1076 14.96 8.46 26.37
CA THR A 1076 16.31 8.49 25.77
C THR A 1076 16.23 8.43 24.23
N PRO A 1077 17.26 8.87 23.48
CA PRO A 1077 17.34 8.67 22.03
C PRO A 1077 17.16 7.20 21.62
N GLU A 1078 17.68 6.27 22.43
CA GLU A 1078 17.53 4.83 22.26
C GLU A 1078 16.09 4.34 22.52
N ASP A 1079 15.30 5.01 23.38
CA ASP A 1079 13.87 4.76 23.51
C ASP A 1079 13.09 5.29 22.30
N LYS A 1080 13.45 6.46 21.75
CA LYS A 1080 12.84 7.00 20.51
C LYS A 1080 13.01 6.00 19.36
N LEU A 1081 14.24 5.49 19.16
CA LEU A 1081 14.55 4.46 18.17
C LEU A 1081 13.78 3.15 18.41
N ARG A 1082 13.81 2.61 19.63
CA ARG A 1082 13.09 1.35 19.96
C ARG A 1082 11.57 1.46 19.79
N LEU A 1083 10.99 2.64 19.97
CA LEU A 1083 9.58 2.89 19.68
C LEU A 1083 9.29 2.84 18.18
N ILE A 1084 10.13 3.47 17.34
CA ILE A 1084 10.02 3.42 15.87
C ILE A 1084 10.14 1.97 15.38
N GLU A 1085 11.21 1.26 15.77
CA GLU A 1085 11.45 -0.14 15.38
C GLU A 1085 10.28 -1.05 15.77
N ARG A 1086 9.68 -0.84 16.95
CA ARG A 1086 8.54 -1.62 17.44
C ARG A 1086 7.27 -1.37 16.63
N GLU A 1087 6.91 -0.11 16.38
CA GLU A 1087 5.72 0.20 15.59
C GLU A 1087 5.92 -0.23 14.11
N GLN A 1088 7.14 -0.14 13.58
CA GLN A 1088 7.51 -0.69 12.26
C GLN A 1088 7.41 -2.23 12.23
N ALA A 1089 7.82 -2.93 13.30
CA ALA A 1089 7.67 -4.39 13.43
C ALA A 1089 6.20 -4.84 13.57
N ASP A 1090 5.32 -3.99 14.12
CA ASP A 1090 3.87 -4.16 14.07
C ASP A 1090 3.27 -3.86 12.67
N GLY A 1091 4.11 -3.59 11.65
CA GLY A 1091 3.71 -3.32 10.27
C GLY A 1091 3.18 -1.90 10.03
N LYS A 1092 3.40 -0.96 10.95
CA LYS A 1092 2.90 0.42 10.87
C LYS A 1092 3.97 1.33 10.25
N LEU A 1093 3.59 2.22 9.34
CA LEU A 1093 4.49 3.28 8.89
C LEU A 1093 4.55 4.40 9.94
N VAL A 1094 5.76 4.77 10.33
CA VAL A 1094 6.02 5.74 11.39
C VAL A 1094 6.51 7.04 10.78
N ALA A 1095 5.82 8.14 11.09
CA ALA A 1095 6.33 9.49 10.90
C ALA A 1095 6.92 10.01 12.21
N MET A 1096 8.00 10.77 12.12
CA MET A 1096 8.59 11.49 13.26
C MET A 1096 8.87 12.95 12.87
N THR A 1097 8.72 13.87 13.81
CA THR A 1097 9.23 15.24 13.70
C THR A 1097 10.19 15.57 14.85
N GLY A 1098 11.21 16.37 14.56
CA GLY A 1098 12.24 16.81 15.50
C GLY A 1098 13.15 17.88 14.90
N ASP A 1099 13.96 18.52 15.74
CA ASP A 1099 14.82 19.66 15.41
C ASP A 1099 16.27 19.53 15.94
N GLY A 1100 16.46 18.90 17.09
CA GLY A 1100 17.77 18.69 17.72
C GLY A 1100 18.65 17.62 17.04
N THR A 1101 19.96 17.72 17.25
CA THR A 1101 20.95 16.71 16.83
C THR A 1101 20.63 15.30 17.36
N ASN A 1102 20.08 15.21 18.58
CA ASN A 1102 19.67 13.97 19.22
C ASN A 1102 18.57 13.20 18.46
N ASP A 1103 17.78 13.88 17.64
CA ASP A 1103 16.70 13.26 16.86
C ASP A 1103 17.15 12.74 15.50
N ALA A 1104 18.35 13.14 15.01
CA ALA A 1104 18.83 12.73 13.70
C ALA A 1104 18.84 11.19 13.46
N PRO A 1105 19.26 10.33 14.41
CA PRO A 1105 19.17 8.88 14.23
C PRO A 1105 17.73 8.39 14.07
N ALA A 1106 16.79 8.98 14.82
CA ALA A 1106 15.38 8.60 14.83
C ALA A 1106 14.63 9.12 13.59
N LEU A 1107 14.94 10.35 13.13
CA LEU A 1107 14.46 10.90 11.86
C LEU A 1107 14.91 10.07 10.65
N ALA A 1108 16.14 9.52 10.68
CA ALA A 1108 16.65 8.65 9.64
C ALA A 1108 16.03 7.24 9.65
N GLN A 1109 15.63 6.73 10.82
CA GLN A 1109 14.97 5.42 10.97
C GLN A 1109 13.45 5.47 10.69
N ALA A 1110 12.81 6.63 10.88
CA ALA A 1110 11.40 6.83 10.56
C ALA A 1110 11.13 6.73 9.04
N ASP A 1111 9.98 6.17 8.66
CA ASP A 1111 9.56 6.10 7.25
C ASP A 1111 9.33 7.51 6.67
N VAL A 1112 8.94 8.46 7.53
CA VAL A 1112 8.83 9.90 7.24
C VAL A 1112 9.45 10.71 8.37
N GLY A 1113 10.74 11.01 8.29
CA GLY A 1113 11.41 11.96 9.18
C GLY A 1113 11.25 13.40 8.68
N VAL A 1114 10.56 14.25 9.44
CA VAL A 1114 10.32 15.68 9.13
C VAL A 1114 11.16 16.57 10.06
N ALA A 1115 12.24 17.12 9.52
CA ALA A 1115 13.09 18.08 10.21
C ALA A 1115 12.49 19.50 10.15
N MET A 1116 12.71 20.31 11.18
CA MET A 1116 12.33 21.73 11.22
C MET A 1116 13.43 22.60 10.58
N ASN A 1117 13.08 23.72 9.93
CA ASN A 1117 14.08 24.68 9.44
C ASN A 1117 14.77 25.48 10.57
N SER A 1118 14.15 25.60 11.74
CA SER A 1118 14.83 26.02 12.97
C SER A 1118 15.88 25.02 13.47
N GLY A 1119 15.78 23.75 13.06
CA GLY A 1119 16.59 22.64 13.55
C GLY A 1119 18.02 22.59 12.99
N THR A 1120 18.82 21.71 13.59
CA THR A 1120 20.25 21.60 13.32
C THR A 1120 20.55 21.03 11.93
N SER A 1121 21.72 21.36 11.38
CA SER A 1121 22.18 20.88 10.07
C SER A 1121 22.16 19.34 9.97
N ALA A 1122 22.50 18.63 11.05
CA ALA A 1122 22.42 17.17 11.13
C ALA A 1122 20.97 16.62 11.09
N ALA A 1123 20.02 17.29 11.75
CA ALA A 1123 18.61 16.92 11.68
C ALA A 1123 18.05 17.11 10.25
N LYS A 1124 18.43 18.20 9.57
CA LYS A 1124 18.04 18.48 8.18
C LYS A 1124 18.61 17.48 7.17
N GLU A 1125 19.79 16.91 7.42
CA GLU A 1125 20.37 15.85 6.57
C GLU A 1125 19.78 14.46 6.85
N ALA A 1126 19.37 14.18 8.08
CA ALA A 1126 18.74 12.92 8.46
C ALA A 1126 17.24 12.85 8.08
N GLY A 1127 16.55 13.99 8.10
CA GLY A 1127 15.14 14.08 7.71
C GLY A 1127 14.94 13.82 6.21
N ASN A 1128 13.98 12.96 5.88
CA ASN A 1128 13.56 12.74 4.48
C ASN A 1128 12.54 13.80 3.99
N MET A 1129 12.07 14.66 4.89
CA MET A 1129 11.46 15.96 4.59
C MET A 1129 12.01 17.07 5.51
N VAL A 1130 11.89 18.33 5.06
CA VAL A 1130 12.14 19.53 5.87
C VAL A 1130 10.94 20.47 5.77
N ASP A 1131 10.38 20.89 6.91
CA ASP A 1131 9.39 21.98 6.98
C ASP A 1131 10.08 23.33 7.17
N LEU A 1132 9.80 24.28 6.28
CA LEU A 1132 10.46 25.58 6.24
C LEU A 1132 9.87 26.60 7.23
N ASP A 1133 8.59 26.47 7.58
CA ASP A 1133 7.91 27.38 8.52
C ASP A 1133 8.05 26.89 9.98
N SER A 1134 8.65 25.71 10.18
CA SER A 1134 8.84 25.06 11.50
C SER A 1134 7.53 24.95 12.30
N ASN A 1135 6.45 24.54 11.62
CA ASN A 1135 5.08 24.56 12.11
C ASN A 1135 4.45 23.15 12.14
N PRO A 1136 4.21 22.56 13.33
CA PRO A 1136 3.73 21.17 13.46
C PRO A 1136 2.40 20.92 12.74
N THR A 1137 1.57 21.95 12.53
CA THR A 1137 0.25 21.79 11.90
C THR A 1137 0.36 21.39 10.43
N LYS A 1138 1.51 21.64 9.77
CA LYS A 1138 1.79 21.18 8.41
C LYS A 1138 1.92 19.67 8.27
N LEU A 1139 2.18 18.91 9.34
CA LEU A 1139 2.20 17.44 9.29
C LEU A 1139 0.88 16.87 8.74
N ILE A 1140 -0.25 17.54 9.01
CA ILE A 1140 -1.57 17.20 8.45
C ILE A 1140 -1.66 17.52 6.96
N GLU A 1141 -1.04 18.61 6.50
CA GLU A 1141 -1.00 18.97 5.09
C GLU A 1141 -0.10 18.01 4.29
N ILE A 1142 1.04 17.64 4.85
CA ILE A 1142 1.97 16.62 4.33
C ILE A 1142 1.23 15.28 4.13
N VAL A 1143 0.57 14.79 5.20
CA VAL A 1143 -0.26 13.58 5.15
C VAL A 1143 -1.42 13.71 4.15
N ALA A 1144 -2.11 14.85 4.11
CA ALA A 1144 -3.25 15.07 3.22
C ALA A 1144 -2.84 15.12 1.74
N ILE A 1145 -1.68 15.71 1.41
CA ILE A 1145 -1.11 15.74 0.06
C ILE A 1145 -0.65 14.33 -0.37
N GLY A 1146 -0.04 13.57 0.53
CA GLY A 1146 0.28 12.15 0.32
C GLY A 1146 -0.96 11.28 0.07
N LYS A 1147 -2.00 11.41 0.92
CA LYS A 1147 -3.29 10.72 0.72
C LYS A 1147 -3.96 11.15 -0.58
N GLN A 1148 -3.93 12.43 -0.93
CA GLN A 1148 -4.43 12.93 -2.22
C GLN A 1148 -3.70 12.29 -3.41
N LEU A 1149 -2.37 12.15 -3.36
CA LEU A 1149 -1.57 11.47 -4.40
C LEU A 1149 -2.02 10.01 -4.57
N LEU A 1150 -2.11 9.26 -3.46
CA LEU A 1150 -2.54 7.85 -3.46
C LEU A 1150 -3.96 7.68 -4.02
N ILE A 1151 -4.93 8.47 -3.52
CA ILE A 1151 -6.33 8.44 -3.98
C ILE A 1151 -6.44 8.83 -5.45
N THR A 1152 -5.62 9.76 -5.94
CA THR A 1152 -5.62 10.16 -7.36
C THR A 1152 -5.19 9.03 -8.27
N ARG A 1153 -4.12 8.28 -7.91
CA ARG A 1153 -3.71 7.08 -8.65
C ARG A 1153 -4.80 5.99 -8.61
N GLY A 1154 -5.38 5.72 -7.44
CA GLY A 1154 -6.45 4.73 -7.29
C GLY A 1154 -7.69 5.06 -8.13
N ALA A 1155 -8.17 6.30 -8.04
CA ALA A 1155 -9.31 6.81 -8.81
C ALA A 1155 -9.09 6.71 -10.33
N LEU A 1156 -7.92 7.15 -10.82
CA LEU A 1156 -7.59 7.08 -12.25
C LEU A 1156 -7.37 5.64 -12.74
N THR A 1157 -6.83 4.75 -11.90
CA THR A 1157 -6.71 3.31 -12.23
C THR A 1157 -8.09 2.68 -12.35
N THR A 1158 -8.98 2.92 -11.39
CA THR A 1158 -10.36 2.42 -11.38
C THR A 1158 -11.14 2.91 -12.60
N PHE A 1159 -11.03 4.21 -12.93
CA PHE A 1159 -11.64 4.79 -14.11
C PHE A 1159 -11.08 4.18 -15.41
N SER A 1160 -9.75 3.99 -15.49
CA SER A 1160 -9.10 3.40 -16.68
C SER A 1160 -9.53 1.96 -16.92
N VAL A 1161 -9.63 1.12 -15.88
CA VAL A 1161 -10.05 -0.29 -16.01
C VAL A 1161 -11.55 -0.40 -16.32
N ALA A 1162 -12.39 0.44 -15.71
CA ALA A 1162 -13.83 0.45 -15.99
C ALA A 1162 -14.16 0.93 -17.42
N ASN A 1163 -13.31 1.78 -18.00
CA ASN A 1163 -13.42 2.29 -19.37
C ASN A 1163 -13.30 1.18 -20.43
N ASP A 1164 -12.45 0.18 -20.19
CA ASP A 1164 -12.18 -0.89 -21.16
C ASP A 1164 -13.42 -1.73 -21.50
N ILE A 1165 -14.40 -1.81 -20.58
CA ILE A 1165 -15.72 -2.41 -20.80
C ILE A 1165 -16.40 -1.80 -22.04
N ALA A 1166 -16.45 -0.47 -22.14
CA ALA A 1166 -17.07 0.21 -23.28
C ALA A 1166 -16.30 -0.03 -24.58
N LYS A 1167 -14.96 -0.16 -24.51
CA LYS A 1167 -14.12 -0.43 -25.67
C LYS A 1167 -14.37 -1.82 -26.25
N TYR A 1168 -14.60 -2.84 -25.41
CA TYR A 1168 -15.02 -4.17 -25.87
C TYR A 1168 -16.35 -4.12 -26.63
N PHE A 1169 -17.38 -3.46 -26.09
CA PHE A 1169 -18.68 -3.27 -26.77
C PHE A 1169 -18.60 -2.37 -28.02
N ALA A 1170 -17.53 -1.59 -28.21
CA ALA A 1170 -17.29 -0.85 -29.45
C ALA A 1170 -16.58 -1.69 -30.52
N ILE A 1171 -15.51 -2.41 -30.14
CA ILE A 1171 -14.56 -2.98 -31.11
C ILE A 1171 -14.88 -4.45 -31.46
N ILE A 1172 -15.31 -5.30 -30.52
CA ILE A 1172 -15.62 -6.70 -30.84
C ILE A 1172 -16.75 -6.82 -31.88
N PRO A 1173 -17.87 -6.09 -31.77
CA PRO A 1173 -18.93 -6.13 -32.80
C PRO A 1173 -18.42 -5.59 -34.15
N ALA A 1174 -17.64 -4.50 -34.13
CA ALA A 1174 -17.06 -3.91 -35.33
C ALA A 1174 -16.21 -4.91 -36.13
N MET A 1175 -15.36 -5.71 -35.45
CA MET A 1175 -14.44 -6.63 -36.11
C MET A 1175 -15.11 -7.89 -36.68
N PHE A 1176 -16.19 -8.38 -36.04
CA PHE A 1176 -16.69 -9.74 -36.29
C PHE A 1176 -18.19 -9.85 -36.63
N ALA A 1177 -19.00 -8.82 -36.46
CA ALA A 1177 -20.45 -8.92 -36.68
C ALA A 1177 -20.87 -9.11 -38.16
N THR A 1178 -19.93 -9.02 -39.10
CA THR A 1178 -20.11 -9.39 -40.51
C THR A 1178 -20.08 -10.90 -40.74
N VAL A 1179 -19.35 -11.65 -39.90
CA VAL A 1179 -19.18 -13.11 -40.00
C VAL A 1179 -19.99 -13.85 -38.93
N TYR A 1180 -20.18 -13.23 -37.77
CA TYR A 1180 -21.07 -13.69 -36.72
C TYR A 1180 -22.17 -12.65 -36.46
N PRO A 1181 -23.27 -12.63 -37.25
CA PRO A 1181 -24.32 -11.62 -37.16
C PRO A 1181 -24.92 -11.42 -35.77
N GLY A 1182 -24.92 -12.49 -34.94
CA GLY A 1182 -25.32 -12.41 -33.54
C GLY A 1182 -24.55 -11.36 -32.74
N LEU A 1183 -23.26 -11.14 -32.99
CA LEU A 1183 -22.44 -10.15 -32.27
C LEU A 1183 -22.92 -8.70 -32.46
N ASN A 1184 -23.87 -8.43 -33.37
CA ASN A 1184 -24.58 -7.13 -33.40
C ASN A 1184 -25.38 -6.87 -32.11
N TRP A 1185 -25.79 -7.88 -31.33
CA TRP A 1185 -26.45 -7.64 -30.03
C TRP A 1185 -25.52 -6.93 -29.03
N LEU A 1186 -24.21 -7.17 -29.14
CA LEU A 1186 -23.17 -6.49 -28.36
C LEU A 1186 -22.89 -5.05 -28.85
N ASN A 1187 -23.40 -4.62 -30.01
CA ASN A 1187 -23.32 -3.22 -30.46
C ASN A 1187 -24.35 -2.35 -29.73
N VAL A 1188 -24.28 -2.31 -28.39
CA VAL A 1188 -25.21 -1.60 -27.49
C VAL A 1188 -25.26 -0.09 -27.82
N MET A 1189 -24.14 0.47 -28.26
CA MET A 1189 -24.02 1.88 -28.69
C MET A 1189 -24.60 2.15 -30.10
N ARG A 1190 -24.95 1.11 -30.86
CA ARG A 1190 -25.43 1.18 -32.25
C ARG A 1190 -24.50 2.06 -33.12
N LEU A 1191 -23.20 1.78 -33.09
CA LEU A 1191 -22.17 2.53 -33.82
C LEU A 1191 -22.33 2.35 -35.33
N HIS A 1192 -21.96 3.37 -36.13
CA HIS A 1192 -22.38 3.50 -37.52
C HIS A 1192 -21.77 2.47 -38.49
N SER A 1193 -20.44 2.29 -38.47
CA SER A 1193 -19.73 1.27 -39.25
C SER A 1193 -18.55 0.71 -38.46
N PRO A 1194 -17.99 -0.47 -38.83
CA PRO A 1194 -16.81 -1.01 -38.19
C PRO A 1194 -15.64 -0.03 -38.07
N THR A 1195 -15.35 0.65 -39.17
CA THR A 1195 -14.33 1.70 -39.31
C THR A 1195 -14.60 2.91 -38.42
N SER A 1196 -15.84 3.41 -38.32
CA SER A 1196 -16.18 4.54 -37.44
C SER A 1196 -16.12 4.12 -35.97
N ALA A 1197 -16.57 2.91 -35.63
CA ALA A 1197 -16.52 2.36 -34.27
C ALA A 1197 -15.09 2.24 -33.74
N ILE A 1198 -14.19 1.60 -34.51
CA ILE A 1198 -12.77 1.45 -34.16
C ILE A 1198 -12.09 2.82 -34.05
N THR A 1199 -12.34 3.71 -35.01
CA THR A 1199 -11.79 5.08 -34.99
C THR A 1199 -12.25 5.84 -33.74
N SER A 1200 -13.54 5.78 -33.41
CA SER A 1200 -14.11 6.47 -32.25
C SER A 1200 -13.56 5.96 -30.92
N ALA A 1201 -13.31 4.65 -30.79
CA ALA A 1201 -12.67 4.08 -29.61
C ALA A 1201 -11.21 4.57 -29.46
N VAL A 1202 -10.43 4.62 -30.55
CA VAL A 1202 -9.04 5.13 -30.52
C VAL A 1202 -9.00 6.64 -30.24
N VAL A 1203 -9.86 7.44 -30.88
CA VAL A 1203 -9.99 8.89 -30.64
C VAL A 1203 -10.36 9.16 -29.18
N PHE A 1204 -11.31 8.40 -28.61
CA PHE A 1204 -11.67 8.51 -27.20
C PHE A 1204 -10.48 8.19 -26.29
N ASN A 1205 -9.74 7.12 -26.57
CA ASN A 1205 -8.56 6.69 -25.79
C ASN A 1205 -7.43 7.74 -25.80
N ALA A 1206 -7.30 8.53 -26.87
CA ALA A 1206 -6.39 9.67 -26.93
C ALA A 1206 -6.91 10.88 -26.14
N LEU A 1207 -8.16 11.31 -26.39
CA LEU A 1207 -8.74 12.52 -25.80
C LEU A 1207 -8.95 12.41 -24.28
N ILE A 1208 -9.22 11.21 -23.76
CA ILE A 1208 -9.45 10.99 -22.33
C ILE A 1208 -8.18 11.26 -21.50
N ILE A 1209 -6.98 11.06 -22.06
CA ILE A 1209 -5.72 11.46 -21.43
C ILE A 1209 -5.74 12.97 -21.17
N VAL A 1210 -5.98 13.77 -22.20
CA VAL A 1210 -5.99 15.25 -22.13
C VAL A 1210 -7.07 15.75 -21.17
N ALA A 1211 -8.25 15.14 -21.18
CA ALA A 1211 -9.35 15.47 -20.27
C ALA A 1211 -9.02 15.18 -18.79
N LEU A 1212 -8.13 14.22 -18.52
CA LEU A 1212 -7.74 13.81 -17.17
C LEU A 1212 -6.42 14.45 -16.67
N ILE A 1213 -5.61 15.08 -17.52
CA ILE A 1213 -4.45 15.89 -17.10
C ILE A 1213 -4.81 16.89 -15.98
N PRO A 1214 -5.91 17.68 -16.07
CA PRO A 1214 -6.29 18.59 -14.98
C PRO A 1214 -6.62 17.89 -13.65
N LEU A 1215 -7.13 16.64 -13.69
CA LEU A 1215 -7.42 15.86 -12.48
C LEU A 1215 -6.14 15.25 -11.90
N ALA A 1216 -5.25 14.72 -12.74
CA ALA A 1216 -3.95 14.19 -12.34
C ALA A 1216 -3.08 15.25 -11.64
N LEU A 1217 -3.05 16.48 -12.19
CA LEU A 1217 -2.24 17.57 -11.67
C LEU A 1217 -2.85 18.26 -10.43
N ARG A 1218 -4.18 18.37 -10.33
CA ARG A 1218 -4.86 18.95 -9.15
C ARG A 1218 -5.03 17.96 -8.00
N GLY A 1219 -5.13 16.67 -8.32
CA GLY A 1219 -5.44 15.59 -7.39
C GLY A 1219 -6.91 15.52 -6.96
N VAL A 1220 -7.37 14.32 -6.62
CA VAL A 1220 -8.71 14.05 -6.06
C VAL A 1220 -8.79 14.61 -4.64
N ARG A 1221 -9.78 15.46 -4.35
CA ARG A 1221 -9.93 16.09 -3.02
C ARG A 1221 -10.12 15.04 -1.92
N TYR A 1222 -9.15 14.96 -1.01
CA TYR A 1222 -9.26 14.18 0.22
C TYR A 1222 -10.30 14.81 1.17
N ARG A 1223 -10.95 13.97 1.98
CA ARG A 1223 -11.78 14.34 3.14
C ARG A 1223 -11.67 13.21 4.18
N PRO A 1224 -11.28 13.49 5.44
CA PRO A 1224 -11.23 12.49 6.50
C PRO A 1224 -12.54 11.71 6.60
N SER A 1225 -12.45 10.38 6.45
CA SER A 1225 -13.60 9.47 6.54
C SER A 1225 -13.13 8.01 6.55
N SER A 1226 -13.94 7.14 7.15
CA SER A 1226 -13.67 5.70 7.26
C SER A 1226 -13.45 5.04 5.90
N ALA A 1227 -12.47 4.12 5.82
CA ALA A 1227 -12.05 3.42 4.60
C ALA A 1227 -13.20 2.90 3.72
N SER A 1228 -14.20 2.25 4.31
CA SER A 1228 -15.39 1.75 3.59
C SER A 1228 -16.15 2.86 2.84
N ARG A 1229 -16.42 3.99 3.50
CA ARG A 1229 -17.07 5.16 2.88
C ARG A 1229 -16.21 5.80 1.79
N LEU A 1230 -14.89 5.85 1.94
CA LEU A 1230 -13.99 6.31 0.87
C LEU A 1230 -14.04 5.38 -0.34
N LEU A 1231 -13.94 4.06 -0.12
CA LEU A 1231 -13.99 3.05 -1.17
C LEU A 1231 -15.32 3.08 -1.94
N SER A 1232 -16.46 2.98 -1.24
CA SER A 1232 -17.79 3.02 -1.87
C SER A 1232 -18.04 4.31 -2.64
N ARG A 1233 -17.63 5.47 -2.10
CA ARG A 1233 -17.77 6.77 -2.79
C ARG A 1233 -16.90 6.83 -4.04
N ASN A 1234 -15.65 6.36 -3.95
CA ASN A 1234 -14.73 6.43 -5.08
C ASN A 1234 -15.06 5.37 -6.15
N LEU A 1235 -15.63 4.21 -5.79
CA LEU A 1235 -16.21 3.25 -6.75
C LEU A 1235 -17.45 3.83 -7.44
N GLY A 1236 -18.37 4.44 -6.68
CA GLY A 1236 -19.58 5.07 -7.21
C GLY A 1236 -19.32 6.28 -8.11
N LEU A 1237 -18.19 6.98 -7.94
CA LEU A 1237 -17.79 8.11 -8.80
C LEU A 1237 -16.90 7.68 -9.97
N TYR A 1238 -15.79 6.99 -9.70
CA TYR A 1238 -14.76 6.70 -10.70
C TYR A 1238 -14.95 5.35 -11.39
N GLY A 1239 -15.53 4.36 -10.71
CA GLY A 1239 -15.95 3.09 -11.33
C GLY A 1239 -17.15 3.31 -12.24
N LEU A 1240 -18.29 3.73 -11.70
CA LEU A 1240 -19.49 3.98 -12.50
C LEU A 1240 -19.29 5.09 -13.55
N GLY A 1241 -18.55 6.15 -13.21
CA GLY A 1241 -18.16 7.18 -14.19
C GLY A 1241 -17.24 6.64 -15.28
N GLY A 1242 -16.34 5.72 -14.94
CA GLY A 1242 -15.48 5.00 -15.90
C GLY A 1242 -16.26 4.06 -16.82
N VAL A 1243 -17.40 3.51 -16.40
CA VAL A 1243 -18.30 2.79 -17.29
C VAL A 1243 -19.11 3.76 -18.17
N LEU A 1244 -19.79 4.74 -17.57
CA LEU A 1244 -20.80 5.53 -18.30
C LEU A 1244 -20.19 6.58 -19.25
N ALA A 1245 -19.10 7.25 -18.87
CA ALA A 1245 -18.54 8.34 -19.67
C ALA A 1245 -17.97 7.87 -21.03
N PRO A 1246 -17.29 6.70 -21.13
CA PRO A 1246 -16.84 6.17 -22.42
C PRO A 1246 -17.96 5.72 -23.36
N PHE A 1247 -19.04 5.10 -22.85
CA PHE A 1247 -20.22 4.79 -23.69
C PHE A 1247 -20.80 6.05 -24.35
N ALA A 1248 -20.93 7.14 -23.58
CA ALA A 1248 -21.36 8.43 -24.12
C ALA A 1248 -20.30 9.05 -25.06
N GLY A 1249 -19.03 9.03 -24.67
CA GLY A 1249 -17.92 9.64 -25.41
C GLY A 1249 -17.69 8.99 -26.78
N ILE A 1250 -17.55 7.66 -26.83
CA ILE A 1250 -17.40 6.90 -28.07
C ILE A 1250 -18.60 7.16 -29.00
N LYS A 1251 -19.83 7.21 -28.46
CA LYS A 1251 -21.02 7.46 -29.27
C LYS A 1251 -21.10 8.89 -29.83
N LEU A 1252 -20.69 9.90 -29.05
CA LEU A 1252 -20.60 11.28 -29.51
C LEU A 1252 -19.53 11.46 -30.58
N ILE A 1253 -18.40 10.74 -30.47
CA ILE A 1253 -17.34 10.75 -31.47
C ILE A 1253 -17.80 10.04 -32.76
N ASP A 1254 -18.46 8.87 -32.67
CA ASP A 1254 -19.03 8.14 -33.82
C ASP A 1254 -20.02 8.99 -34.62
N ALA A 1255 -20.85 9.78 -33.90
CA ALA A 1255 -21.79 10.71 -34.52
C ALA A 1255 -21.14 11.83 -35.35
N LEU A 1256 -19.84 12.13 -35.13
CA LEU A 1256 -19.03 13.10 -35.88
C LEU A 1256 -18.12 12.41 -36.92
N VAL A 1257 -17.43 11.33 -36.54
CA VAL A 1257 -16.46 10.60 -37.36
C VAL A 1257 -17.10 10.01 -38.61
N ARG A 1258 -18.38 9.63 -38.57
CA ARG A 1258 -19.19 9.20 -39.73
C ARG A 1258 -19.38 10.25 -40.84
N PHE A 1259 -18.87 11.48 -40.68
CA PHE A 1259 -18.87 12.50 -41.73
C PHE A 1259 -17.49 12.70 -42.38
N VAL A 1260 -16.47 11.94 -41.98
CA VAL A 1260 -15.13 11.98 -42.59
C VAL A 1260 -15.12 11.14 -43.86
N PRO A 1261 -14.82 11.72 -45.05
CA PRO A 1261 -14.76 10.95 -46.30
C PRO A 1261 -13.69 9.86 -46.25
N GLY A 1262 -14.00 8.67 -46.76
CA GLY A 1262 -13.08 7.52 -46.78
C GLY A 1262 -12.98 6.72 -45.47
N LEU A 1263 -13.87 6.96 -44.50
CA LEU A 1263 -14.08 6.08 -43.34
C LEU A 1263 -15.29 5.13 -43.49
N HIS A 1264 -15.86 5.01 -44.68
CA HIS A 1264 -16.94 4.08 -45.03
C HIS A 1264 -16.59 3.36 -46.33
#